data_AF-A0A8B9E5D1-F1
#
_entry.id   AF-A0A8B9E5D1-F1
#
_cell.length_a   1.000
_cell.length_b   1.000
_cell.length_c   1.000
_cell.angle_alpha   90.00
_cell.angle_beta   90.00
_cell.angle_gamma   90.00
#
_symmetry.space_group_name_H-M   'P 1'
#
loop_
_entity.id
_entity.type
_entity.pdbx_description
1 polymer ?
#
loop_
_entity_poly.entity_id
_entity_poly.type
_entity_poly.pdbx_seq_one_letter_code
_entity_poly.pdbx_strand_id
1 'polypeptide(L)'
;MNLTALKAFVGLLWNCWVLVGHAQGGLGDNHVHSSFIYRRLRNHERREIQREILSILGLPHRPRPFSPGKQASSAPLFMLDLYNAMTNEEDTEELEYSLKGSMAGESRGIRKGYPASPNGYSRRIQLSRMTPLTTQNPPLASLHDTNFLNDADMVMSFVNLVERDKDFSHQRRHYKEFRFDLTQIPHGEAVTAAEFRIYKDRSNSRFENETIQISIYQIIKEYPNRDADLFLLDTRRAQASDVGWFVFDITVTSNHWVINPQNNLGLQLCAETEDGRSISVKSAGLVGRQGPQSKQPFMVAFFKASEVLFRSVRAANNKRKNQNRNKSSSHQESSRMPSVGDYNTSEQKQACKKHELYVSFRDLGWQDWIIAPEGYAAFYCDGECSFPLNAHMNATNHAIVQTLESQTSGLPEYIKIVEVGPRDGLQNEKVIVPTDIKIELINRLSKTGLSAIEVTSFVSSKWVPQMADHKEVMRGIERHPGVRYPVLTPNLQGFHSAIAAGATEISVFGAASESFSKMNINCSIEESIEKFEEVVKSARNMNIPVRGYVSCALGCPYEGNIIPAKVAEVSKRLYSMGCYEISLGDTIGVGTPGSMKRMLEAVMKEIPLSALAVHCHDTYGQALANILTAIQMGVAVVDSSVAGLGGCPYAKGATGNVATEDVIYMLNGLGINTGVNLYRVMEAGNFICTALNKKTNSKVAQASFNSGTIN
;
A
#
# COMPACT_ATOMS: atom_id res chain seq x y z
N MET A 1 -74.65 -48.16 14.92
CA MET A 1 -73.49 -47.23 14.99
C MET A 1 -72.50 -47.66 13.93
N ASN A 2 -72.46 -46.96 12.80
CA ASN A 2 -71.71 -47.44 11.63
C ASN A 2 -70.25 -46.94 11.67
N LEU A 3 -69.35 -47.91 11.80
CA LEU A 3 -67.89 -47.78 11.88
C LEU A 3 -67.27 -47.13 10.62
N THR A 4 -68.06 -46.91 9.57
CA THR A 4 -67.70 -46.23 8.33
C THR A 4 -67.81 -44.70 8.40
N ALA A 5 -68.70 -44.14 9.24
CA ALA A 5 -68.80 -42.69 9.43
C ALA A 5 -67.70 -42.14 10.38
N LEU A 6 -67.28 -42.95 11.36
CA LEU A 6 -66.22 -42.58 12.31
C LEU A 6 -64.83 -42.54 11.63
N LYS A 7 -64.57 -43.39 10.63
CA LYS A 7 -63.33 -43.36 9.85
C LYS A 7 -63.24 -42.16 8.89
N ALA A 8 -64.38 -41.65 8.40
CA ALA A 8 -64.42 -40.45 7.56
C ALA A 8 -64.21 -39.16 8.37
N PHE A 9 -64.71 -39.10 9.62
CA PHE A 9 -64.58 -37.92 10.48
C PHE A 9 -63.16 -37.79 11.09
N VAL A 10 -62.50 -38.90 11.41
CA VAL A 10 -61.10 -38.90 11.91
C VAL A 10 -60.10 -38.56 10.78
N GLY A 11 -60.38 -38.91 9.52
CA GLY A 11 -59.55 -38.53 8.37
C GLY A 11 -59.62 -37.05 7.98
N LEU A 12 -60.77 -36.39 8.24
CA LEU A 12 -60.94 -34.94 7.99
C LEU A 12 -60.32 -34.08 9.10
N LEU A 13 -60.34 -34.55 10.36
CA LEU A 13 -59.68 -33.85 11.47
C LEU A 13 -58.15 -33.97 11.44
N TRP A 14 -57.59 -35.06 10.90
CA TRP A 14 -56.14 -35.20 10.70
C TRP A 14 -55.59 -34.23 9.65
N ASN A 15 -56.35 -33.96 8.58
CA ASN A 15 -55.94 -33.00 7.54
C ASN A 15 -56.04 -31.53 7.98
N CYS A 16 -56.91 -31.19 8.92
CA CYS A 16 -56.99 -29.82 9.47
C CYS A 16 -55.96 -29.54 10.57
N TRP A 17 -55.47 -30.55 11.31
CA TRP A 17 -54.40 -30.35 12.32
C TRP A 17 -53.00 -30.24 11.70
N VAL A 18 -52.75 -30.86 10.54
CA VAL A 18 -51.49 -30.66 9.79
C VAL A 18 -51.41 -29.26 9.15
N LEU A 19 -52.53 -28.58 8.93
CA LEU A 19 -52.58 -27.24 8.31
C LEU A 19 -52.64 -26.07 9.30
N VAL A 20 -52.76 -26.29 10.61
CA VAL A 20 -52.85 -25.21 11.62
C VAL A 20 -51.76 -25.29 12.71
N GLY A 21 -50.94 -26.34 12.75
CA GLY A 21 -49.88 -26.52 13.77
C GLY A 21 -48.52 -25.86 13.50
N HIS A 22 -48.28 -25.26 12.33
CA HIS A 22 -46.99 -24.62 12.00
C HIS A 22 -47.06 -23.11 11.73
N ALA A 23 -48.17 -22.47 12.11
CA ALA A 23 -48.30 -21.02 12.11
C ALA A 23 -48.52 -20.51 13.53
N GLN A 24 -47.45 -20.48 14.34
CA GLN A 24 -47.10 -19.47 15.35
C GLN A 24 -46.19 -20.05 16.44
N GLY A 25 -44.94 -19.55 16.52
CA GLY A 25 -44.11 -19.64 17.73
C GLY A 25 -42.65 -20.00 17.48
N GLY A 26 -41.85 -19.04 16.98
CA GLY A 26 -40.39 -19.15 16.98
C GLY A 26 -39.74 -18.13 16.06
N LEU A 27 -39.60 -16.88 16.53
CA LEU A 27 -38.80 -15.84 15.89
C LEU A 27 -37.29 -16.18 15.92
N GLY A 28 -36.60 -15.78 14.86
CA GLY A 28 -35.13 -15.70 14.73
C GLY A 28 -34.59 -16.75 13.76
N ASP A 29 -33.99 -16.46 12.61
CA ASP A 29 -33.51 -15.22 12.00
C ASP A 29 -33.61 -15.34 10.47
N ASN A 30 -33.76 -14.21 9.80
CA ASN A 30 -33.94 -14.12 8.35
C ASN A 30 -32.67 -14.46 7.58
N HIS A 31 -32.67 -15.55 6.80
CA HIS A 31 -31.87 -15.66 5.58
C HIS A 31 -32.78 -15.99 4.40
N VAL A 32 -33.25 -14.93 3.72
CA VAL A 32 -33.93 -15.03 2.43
C VAL A 32 -32.87 -15.32 1.37
N HIS A 33 -32.72 -16.58 0.98
CA HIS A 33 -32.14 -16.92 -0.32
C HIS A 33 -33.13 -16.49 -1.40
N SER A 34 -32.93 -15.29 -1.96
CA SER A 34 -33.63 -14.86 -3.17
C SER A 34 -33.15 -15.70 -4.34
N SER A 35 -34.02 -16.57 -4.85
CA SER A 35 -33.86 -17.26 -6.12
C SER A 35 -34.06 -16.26 -7.26
N PHE A 36 -33.02 -15.51 -7.58
CA PHE A 36 -33.00 -14.62 -8.75
C PHE A 36 -32.93 -15.47 -10.03
N ILE A 37 -33.97 -15.38 -10.87
CA ILE A 37 -33.94 -15.92 -12.24
C ILE A 37 -32.98 -15.05 -13.05
N TYR A 38 -31.73 -15.48 -13.22
CA TYR A 38 -30.78 -14.79 -14.09
C TYR A 38 -31.21 -14.90 -15.56
N ARG A 39 -31.25 -13.77 -16.27
CA ARG A 39 -31.50 -13.71 -17.72
C ARG A 39 -30.38 -14.45 -18.44
N ARG A 40 -30.73 -15.48 -19.20
CA ARG A 40 -29.77 -16.23 -20.02
C ARG A 40 -29.31 -15.41 -21.23
N LEU A 41 -28.00 -15.27 -21.40
CA LEU A 41 -27.40 -14.52 -22.51
C LEU A 41 -27.75 -15.14 -23.87
N ARG A 42 -28.20 -14.31 -24.82
CA ARG A 42 -28.46 -14.70 -26.22
C ARG A 42 -27.14 -14.91 -26.97
N ASN A 43 -27.17 -15.66 -28.06
CA ASN A 43 -25.97 -16.05 -28.81
C ASN A 43 -25.12 -14.86 -29.32
N HIS A 44 -25.74 -13.72 -29.64
CA HIS A 44 -25.01 -12.51 -30.02
C HIS A 44 -24.26 -11.91 -28.82
N GLU A 45 -24.98 -11.70 -27.71
CA GLU A 45 -24.44 -11.16 -26.45
C GLU A 45 -23.29 -12.03 -25.92
N ARG A 46 -23.41 -13.36 -26.02
CA ARG A 46 -22.32 -14.30 -25.67
C ARG A 46 -21.06 -14.04 -26.48
N ARG A 47 -21.17 -13.78 -27.78
CA ARG A 47 -20.00 -13.51 -28.65
C ARG A 47 -19.36 -12.17 -28.33
N GLU A 48 -20.16 -11.18 -27.96
CA GLU A 48 -19.71 -9.83 -27.64
C GLU A 48 -18.98 -9.79 -26.30
N ILE A 49 -19.58 -10.36 -25.26
CA ILE A 49 -18.95 -10.57 -23.95
C ILE A 49 -17.69 -11.42 -24.09
N GLN A 50 -17.72 -12.47 -24.92
CA GLN A 50 -16.53 -13.28 -25.19
C GLN A 50 -15.40 -12.46 -25.82
N ARG A 51 -15.69 -11.54 -26.75
CA ARG A 51 -14.66 -10.65 -27.32
C ARG A 51 -14.13 -9.68 -26.27
N GLU A 52 -15.00 -9.17 -25.40
CA GLU A 52 -14.61 -8.24 -24.34
C GLU A 52 -13.69 -8.92 -23.32
N ILE A 53 -14.05 -10.12 -22.84
CA ILE A 53 -13.20 -10.93 -21.95
C ILE A 53 -11.85 -11.22 -22.61
N LEU A 54 -11.84 -11.62 -23.88
CA LEU A 54 -10.60 -11.85 -24.63
C LEU A 54 -9.75 -10.58 -24.74
N SER A 55 -10.37 -9.43 -24.97
CA SER A 55 -9.70 -8.13 -25.05
C SER A 55 -9.10 -7.71 -23.70
N ILE A 56 -9.83 -7.89 -22.60
CA ILE A 56 -9.37 -7.58 -21.23
C ILE A 56 -8.19 -8.48 -20.87
N LEU A 57 -8.27 -9.76 -21.19
CA LEU A 57 -7.20 -10.73 -20.94
C LEU A 57 -6.03 -10.63 -21.95
N GLY A 58 -6.10 -9.72 -22.93
CA GLY A 58 -5.06 -9.55 -23.96
C GLY A 58 -4.91 -10.74 -24.91
N LEU A 59 -5.93 -11.61 -25.02
CA LEU A 59 -5.90 -12.82 -25.82
C LEU A 59 -6.53 -12.59 -27.20
N PRO A 60 -5.86 -12.94 -28.30
CA PRO A 60 -6.39 -12.71 -29.65
C PRO A 60 -7.54 -13.66 -30.01
N HIS A 61 -7.62 -14.82 -29.36
CA HIS A 61 -8.67 -15.83 -29.53
C HIS A 61 -8.80 -16.63 -28.23
N ARG A 62 -9.93 -17.33 -28.06
CA ARG A 62 -10.06 -18.33 -26.99
C ARG A 62 -8.93 -19.37 -27.12
N PRO A 63 -8.14 -19.60 -26.07
CA PRO A 63 -7.11 -20.64 -26.06
C PRO A 63 -7.71 -22.03 -26.35
N ARG A 64 -6.99 -22.86 -27.13
CA ARG A 64 -7.49 -24.19 -27.52
C ARG A 64 -7.34 -25.18 -26.36
N PRO A 65 -8.34 -26.05 -26.09
CA PRO A 65 -8.22 -27.09 -25.07
C PRO A 65 -7.00 -27.99 -25.34
N PHE A 66 -6.30 -28.38 -24.27
CA PHE A 66 -5.10 -29.21 -24.32
C PHE A 66 -5.39 -30.59 -24.96
N SER A 67 -4.59 -30.99 -25.94
CA SER A 67 -4.55 -32.37 -26.43
C SER A 67 -3.79 -33.25 -25.42
N PRO A 68 -4.31 -34.44 -25.04
CA PRO A 68 -3.62 -35.32 -24.10
C PRO A 68 -2.42 -35.95 -24.83
N GLY A 69 -1.20 -35.52 -24.53
CA GLY A 69 0.00 -36.11 -25.13
C GLY A 69 1.29 -35.29 -25.11
N LYS A 70 1.30 -34.05 -24.60
CA LYS A 70 2.54 -33.31 -24.35
C LYS A 70 2.65 -32.96 -22.87
N GLN A 71 3.82 -33.25 -22.29
CA GLN A 71 4.17 -32.99 -20.90
C GLN A 71 3.85 -31.53 -20.53
N ALA A 72 2.92 -31.36 -19.60
CA ALA A 72 2.58 -30.07 -19.03
C ALA A 72 3.60 -29.73 -17.92
N SER A 73 4.41 -28.70 -18.15
CA SER A 73 4.99 -27.92 -17.05
C SER A 73 4.17 -26.64 -16.90
N SER A 74 3.09 -26.66 -16.12
CA SER A 74 2.34 -25.43 -15.81
C SER A 74 1.32 -25.66 -14.70
N ALA A 75 1.78 -25.46 -13.47
CA ALA A 75 1.10 -24.89 -12.31
C ALA A 75 1.88 -25.39 -11.08
N PRO A 76 2.61 -24.54 -10.36
CA PRO A 76 3.22 -24.94 -9.10
C PRO A 76 2.11 -25.35 -8.13
N LEU A 77 2.29 -26.47 -7.42
CA LEU A 77 1.35 -27.04 -6.43
C LEU A 77 0.77 -25.99 -5.47
N PHE A 78 1.52 -24.91 -5.19
CA PHE A 78 1.07 -23.73 -4.46
C PHE A 78 -0.27 -23.13 -4.95
N MET A 79 -0.48 -23.01 -6.27
CA MET A 79 -1.73 -22.44 -6.82
C MET A 79 -2.94 -23.35 -6.57
N LEU A 80 -2.72 -24.67 -6.54
CA LEU A 80 -3.74 -25.67 -6.20
C LEU A 80 -4.02 -25.69 -4.69
N ASP A 81 -2.98 -25.58 -3.86
CA ASP A 81 -3.10 -25.58 -2.40
C ASP A 81 -3.74 -24.27 -1.88
N LEU A 82 -3.46 -23.13 -2.52
CA LEU A 82 -4.08 -21.83 -2.21
C LEU A 82 -5.59 -21.82 -2.53
N TYR A 83 -5.97 -22.44 -3.65
CA TYR A 83 -7.38 -22.63 -4.02
C TYR A 83 -8.13 -23.53 -3.02
N ASN A 84 -7.50 -24.61 -2.57
CA ASN A 84 -8.06 -25.50 -1.56
C ASN A 84 -8.15 -24.85 -0.17
N ALA A 85 -7.24 -23.92 0.16
CA ALA A 85 -7.30 -23.18 1.42
C ALA A 85 -8.48 -22.20 1.44
N MET A 86 -8.71 -21.46 0.35
CA MET A 86 -9.83 -20.49 0.27
C MET A 86 -11.21 -21.14 0.12
N THR A 87 -11.29 -22.38 -0.34
CA THR A 87 -12.57 -23.10 -0.50
C THR A 87 -13.01 -23.82 0.78
N ASN A 88 -12.14 -23.97 1.78
CA ASN A 88 -12.43 -24.64 3.04
C ASN A 88 -12.83 -23.69 4.19
N GLU A 89 -12.93 -22.38 3.95
CA GLU A 89 -13.31 -21.40 4.97
C GLU A 89 -14.84 -21.22 5.14
N GLU A 90 -15.69 -21.86 4.32
CA GLU A 90 -17.15 -21.67 4.38
C GLU A 90 -17.95 -22.69 5.22
N ASP A 91 -17.36 -23.75 5.78
CA ASP A 91 -18.12 -24.72 6.58
C ASP A 91 -17.49 -24.95 7.97
N THR A 92 -17.97 -24.20 8.97
CA THR A 92 -17.84 -24.63 10.38
C THR A 92 -19.13 -24.37 11.14
N GLU A 93 -19.86 -25.44 11.46
CA GLU A 93 -20.27 -25.86 12.82
C GLU A 93 -21.43 -26.89 12.77
N GLU A 94 -21.21 -28.09 13.31
CA GLU A 94 -22.05 -28.61 14.42
C GLU A 94 -21.45 -29.88 15.03
N LEU A 95 -21.50 -29.90 16.37
CA LEU A 95 -20.91 -30.85 17.29
C LEU A 95 -21.99 -31.87 17.70
N GLU A 96 -21.73 -33.19 17.64
CA GLU A 96 -22.33 -34.10 18.64
C GLU A 96 -21.52 -35.39 18.84
N TYR A 97 -21.43 -35.78 20.11
CA TYR A 97 -20.59 -36.84 20.67
C TYR A 97 -21.41 -38.11 20.95
N SER A 98 -20.70 -39.24 21.02
CA SER A 98 -20.96 -40.42 21.87
C SER A 98 -21.53 -41.73 21.28
N LEU A 99 -20.63 -42.73 21.31
CA LEU A 99 -20.78 -44.09 21.86
C LEU A 99 -21.55 -45.18 21.09
N LYS A 100 -20.77 -46.14 20.57
CA LYS A 100 -20.81 -47.62 20.73
C LYS A 100 -19.91 -48.21 19.63
N GLY A 101 -19.02 -49.18 19.80
CA GLY A 101 -18.83 -50.25 20.77
C GLY A 101 -18.23 -51.43 19.99
N SER A 102 -17.19 -52.06 20.55
CA SER A 102 -16.35 -53.15 20.03
C SER A 102 -17.04 -54.30 19.27
N MET A 103 -16.26 -54.99 18.40
CA MET A 103 -16.05 -56.46 18.26
C MET A 103 -15.13 -56.70 17.04
N ALA A 104 -13.85 -57.08 17.22
CA ALA A 104 -13.31 -58.45 17.31
C ALA A 104 -13.19 -59.23 15.97
N GLY A 105 -11.99 -59.74 15.65
CA GLY A 105 -11.76 -60.73 14.59
C GLY A 105 -10.29 -60.89 14.13
N GLU A 106 -9.62 -61.94 14.61
CA GLU A 106 -8.21 -62.33 14.41
C GLU A 106 -7.87 -62.91 13.01
N SER A 107 -6.57 -62.88 12.60
CA SER A 107 -5.75 -64.12 12.41
C SER A 107 -4.40 -63.97 11.64
N ARG A 108 -3.32 -64.40 12.34
CA ARG A 108 -2.21 -65.35 11.97
C ARG A 108 -1.02 -65.02 11.04
N GLY A 109 0.19 -65.33 11.56
CA GLY A 109 1.34 -65.99 10.85
C GLY A 109 2.77 -65.42 11.11
N ILE A 110 3.55 -65.76 12.16
CA ILE A 110 4.54 -66.86 12.39
C ILE A 110 5.93 -66.78 11.67
N ARG A 111 7.04 -66.65 12.45
CA ARG A 111 8.33 -67.46 12.54
C ARG A 111 9.52 -66.63 13.15
N LYS A 112 10.04 -66.87 14.38
CA LYS A 112 11.13 -67.78 14.93
C LYS A 112 12.56 -67.57 14.35
N GLY A 113 13.72 -67.47 15.05
CA GLY A 113 14.21 -67.55 16.46
C GLY A 113 15.76 -67.22 16.54
N TYR A 114 16.33 -66.58 17.60
CA TYR A 114 17.13 -67.06 18.79
C TYR A 114 18.59 -67.58 18.54
N PRO A 115 19.58 -67.61 19.52
CA PRO A 115 19.64 -67.10 20.93
C PRO A 115 21.00 -66.50 21.49
N ALA A 116 20.92 -65.86 22.69
CA ALA A 116 21.79 -65.77 23.92
C ALA A 116 23.34 -65.58 23.87
N SER A 117 24.07 -64.89 24.77
CA SER A 117 24.06 -64.83 26.27
C SER A 117 25.06 -63.72 26.81
N PRO A 118 25.39 -63.53 28.13
CA PRO A 118 24.84 -62.44 28.97
C PRO A 118 25.84 -61.63 29.88
N ASN A 119 25.27 -60.68 30.65
CA ASN A 119 25.68 -60.08 31.95
C ASN A 119 26.54 -58.79 32.03
N GLY A 120 25.95 -57.76 32.67
CA GLY A 120 26.65 -56.62 33.29
C GLY A 120 25.79 -55.37 33.56
N TYR A 121 25.08 -55.35 34.71
CA TYR A 121 24.30 -54.25 35.33
C TYR A 121 25.03 -52.87 35.37
N SER A 122 24.45 -51.66 35.48
CA SER A 122 23.19 -51.17 36.07
C SER A 122 22.99 -49.66 35.75
N ARG A 123 21.75 -49.20 35.48
CA ARG A 123 21.13 -47.97 36.06
C ARG A 123 19.67 -47.79 35.61
N ARG A 124 18.75 -47.71 36.57
CA ARG A 124 17.35 -47.27 36.44
C ARG A 124 17.27 -45.78 36.11
N ILE A 125 16.37 -45.36 35.20
CA ILE A 125 15.43 -44.22 35.37
C ILE A 125 14.14 -44.53 34.56
N GLN A 126 12.97 -44.35 35.19
CA GLN A 126 11.61 -44.38 34.62
C GLN A 126 11.38 -43.24 33.62
N LEU A 127 10.65 -43.46 32.53
CA LEU A 127 9.64 -42.49 32.06
C LEU A 127 8.54 -43.15 31.18
N SER A 128 7.39 -43.30 31.81
CA SER A 128 6.03 -42.98 31.34
C SER A 128 5.74 -42.80 29.85
N ARG A 129 4.97 -43.76 29.32
CA ARG A 129 3.78 -43.64 28.45
C ARG A 129 3.70 -42.45 27.48
N MET A 130 3.82 -42.82 26.20
CA MET A 130 3.55 -42.05 24.99
C MET A 130 2.14 -41.45 24.96
N THR A 131 2.05 -40.16 24.65
CA THR A 131 0.88 -39.49 24.07
C THR A 131 0.97 -39.55 22.53
N PRO A 132 -0.15 -39.60 21.79
CA PRO A 132 -0.15 -39.73 20.34
C PRO A 132 0.29 -38.42 19.68
N LEU A 133 1.27 -38.51 18.77
CA LEU A 133 1.60 -37.40 17.86
C LEU A 133 0.38 -37.12 16.97
N THR A 134 -0.24 -35.97 17.18
CA THR A 134 -1.05 -35.30 16.19
C THR A 134 -0.20 -35.04 14.95
N THR A 135 -0.55 -35.68 13.83
CA THR A 135 -0.12 -35.25 12.50
C THR A 135 -0.81 -33.93 12.19
N GLN A 136 -0.28 -32.83 12.71
CA GLN A 136 -0.59 -31.50 12.20
C GLN A 136 0.20 -31.33 10.90
N ASN A 137 -0.51 -31.28 9.78
CA ASN A 137 0.03 -30.57 8.62
C ASN A 137 0.31 -29.13 9.08
N PRO A 138 1.51 -28.57 8.86
CA PRO A 138 1.77 -27.18 9.22
C PRO A 138 0.88 -26.27 8.36
N PRO A 139 0.42 -25.13 8.90
CA PRO A 139 -0.35 -24.16 8.12
C PRO A 139 0.53 -23.64 6.97
N LEU A 140 0.00 -23.70 5.76
CA LEU A 140 0.72 -23.34 4.52
C LEU A 140 0.82 -21.82 4.29
N ALA A 141 0.21 -21.02 5.16
CA ALA A 141 0.29 -19.57 5.20
C ALA A 141 0.51 -19.13 6.65
N SER A 142 1.60 -18.41 6.89
CA SER A 142 1.75 -17.59 8.09
C SER A 142 0.79 -16.39 8.01
N LEU A 143 0.45 -15.77 9.14
CA LEU A 143 -0.37 -14.53 9.19
C LEU A 143 0.21 -13.39 8.32
N HIS A 144 1.49 -13.51 7.92
CA HIS A 144 2.21 -12.59 7.05
C HIS A 144 1.88 -12.83 5.56
N ASP A 145 1.61 -14.08 5.15
CA ASP A 145 1.25 -14.47 3.78
C ASP A 145 -0.13 -13.92 3.40
N THR A 146 -1.10 -13.93 4.32
CA THR A 146 -2.45 -13.39 4.10
C THR A 146 -2.48 -11.88 3.86
N ASN A 147 -1.56 -11.12 4.47
CA ASN A 147 -1.47 -9.68 4.28
C ASN A 147 -0.86 -9.34 2.90
N PHE A 148 0.16 -10.07 2.46
CA PHE A 148 0.74 -9.86 1.13
C PHE A 148 -0.22 -10.24 0.00
N LEU A 149 -1.02 -11.28 0.21
CA LEU A 149 -2.04 -11.72 -0.76
C LEU A 149 -3.19 -10.72 -0.90
N ASN A 150 -3.59 -10.07 0.19
CA ASN A 150 -4.65 -9.06 0.17
C ASN A 150 -4.20 -7.73 -0.45
N ASP A 151 -2.90 -7.43 -0.44
CA ASP A 151 -2.32 -6.17 -0.94
C ASP A 151 -1.73 -6.27 -2.36
N ALA A 152 -1.63 -7.48 -2.92
CA ALA A 152 -1.03 -7.75 -4.23
C ALA A 152 -2.10 -7.97 -5.32
N ASP A 153 -1.97 -7.24 -6.43
CA ASP A 153 -2.84 -7.41 -7.60
C ASP A 153 -2.42 -8.61 -8.47
N MET A 154 -1.13 -8.99 -8.41
CA MET A 154 -0.59 -10.14 -9.13
C MET A 154 0.49 -10.86 -8.31
N VAL A 155 0.48 -12.18 -8.38
CA VAL A 155 1.53 -13.04 -7.79
C VAL A 155 2.16 -13.88 -8.90
N MET A 156 3.49 -13.85 -9.01
CA MET A 156 4.23 -14.67 -9.97
C MET A 156 5.23 -15.57 -9.26
N SER A 157 5.35 -16.81 -9.73
CA SER A 157 6.36 -17.75 -9.27
C SER A 157 7.43 -17.96 -10.33
N PHE A 158 8.70 -17.91 -9.93
CA PHE A 158 9.85 -18.09 -10.81
C PHE A 158 10.62 -19.35 -10.42
N VAL A 159 10.90 -20.17 -11.43
CA VAL A 159 11.73 -21.38 -11.26
C VAL A 159 13.21 -21.02 -11.29
N ASN A 160 14.02 -21.74 -10.52
CA ASN A 160 15.46 -21.56 -10.54
C ASN A 160 16.07 -22.00 -11.89
N LEU A 161 16.80 -21.10 -12.54
CA LEU A 161 17.43 -21.34 -13.85
C LEU A 161 18.86 -21.83 -13.76
N VAL A 162 19.59 -21.47 -12.70
CA VAL A 162 21.00 -21.82 -12.53
C VAL A 162 21.19 -22.40 -11.13
N GLU A 163 21.82 -23.57 -11.07
CA GLU A 163 22.28 -24.16 -9.82
C GLU A 163 23.73 -24.59 -10.03
N ARG A 164 24.67 -23.89 -9.39
CA ARG A 164 26.10 -24.22 -9.41
C ARG A 164 26.53 -24.53 -7.99
N ASP A 165 27.06 -25.75 -7.81
CA ASP A 165 27.80 -26.12 -6.61
C ASP A 165 29.28 -25.80 -6.90
N LYS A 166 29.85 -24.79 -6.22
CA LYS A 166 31.27 -24.47 -6.31
C LYS A 166 31.98 -25.00 -5.07
N ASP A 167 32.55 -26.20 -5.20
CA ASP A 167 33.43 -26.79 -4.20
C ASP A 167 34.90 -26.46 -4.55
N PHE A 168 35.42 -25.32 -4.06
CA PHE A 168 36.86 -25.04 -4.17
C PHE A 168 37.62 -25.66 -2.99
N SER A 169 38.70 -26.37 -3.29
CA SER A 169 39.44 -27.20 -2.35
C SER A 169 40.07 -26.46 -1.16
N HIS A 170 40.09 -27.16 -0.03
CA HIS A 170 40.98 -27.08 1.14
C HIS A 170 41.00 -25.83 2.04
N GLN A 171 40.31 -24.71 1.75
CA GLN A 171 40.28 -23.61 2.74
C GLN A 171 39.08 -22.65 2.81
N ARG A 172 37.99 -22.77 2.03
CA ARG A 172 36.87 -21.78 2.10
C ARG A 172 35.47 -22.37 1.90
N ARG A 173 34.48 -21.62 2.40
CA ARG A 173 33.04 -21.90 2.63
C ARG A 173 32.32 -22.61 1.47
N HIS A 174 31.50 -23.60 1.80
CA HIS A 174 30.55 -24.22 0.87
C HIS A 174 29.33 -23.32 0.68
N TYR A 175 28.93 -23.13 -0.58
CA TYR A 175 27.74 -22.36 -0.92
C TYR A 175 27.06 -22.88 -2.19
N LYS A 176 25.80 -22.46 -2.36
CA LYS A 176 25.00 -22.82 -3.53
C LYS A 176 24.41 -21.58 -4.19
N GLU A 177 24.57 -21.47 -5.50
CA GLU A 177 24.08 -20.31 -6.27
C GLU A 177 22.70 -20.59 -6.86
N PHE A 178 21.80 -19.60 -6.79
CA PHE A 178 20.46 -19.62 -7.37
C PHE A 178 20.25 -18.40 -8.28
N ARG A 179 19.57 -18.56 -9.41
CA ARG A 179 19.28 -17.45 -10.32
C ARG A 179 17.87 -17.54 -10.90
N PHE A 180 17.15 -16.43 -10.84
CA PHE A 180 15.78 -16.31 -11.32
C PHE A 180 15.72 -15.30 -12.47
N ASP A 181 14.95 -15.61 -13.51
CA ASP A 181 14.71 -14.69 -14.62
C ASP A 181 13.46 -13.87 -14.37
N LEU A 182 13.69 -12.61 -14.03
CA LEU A 182 12.66 -11.64 -13.70
C LEU A 182 12.19 -10.81 -14.91
N THR A 183 12.70 -11.09 -16.12
CA THR A 183 12.29 -10.36 -17.33
C THR A 183 10.83 -10.61 -17.72
N GLN A 184 10.19 -11.61 -17.13
CA GLN A 184 8.77 -11.91 -17.31
C GLN A 184 7.86 -10.93 -16.54
N ILE A 185 8.40 -10.14 -15.61
CA ILE A 185 7.67 -9.09 -14.91
C ILE A 185 7.45 -7.92 -15.88
N PRO A 186 6.21 -7.42 -16.03
CA PRO A 186 5.92 -6.27 -16.89
C PRO A 186 6.75 -5.03 -16.52
N HIS A 187 7.24 -4.32 -17.55
CA HIS A 187 7.99 -3.08 -17.34
C HIS A 187 7.12 -2.01 -16.69
N GLY A 188 7.56 -1.47 -15.55
CA GLY A 188 6.86 -0.43 -14.79
C GLY A 188 6.11 -0.94 -13.56
N GLU A 189 6.10 -2.26 -13.31
CA GLU A 189 5.60 -2.84 -12.08
C GLU A 189 6.71 -2.92 -11.02
N ALA A 190 6.37 -2.55 -9.78
CA ALA A 190 7.27 -2.66 -8.64
C ALA A 190 6.96 -3.96 -7.87
N VAL A 191 8.01 -4.68 -7.47
CA VAL A 191 7.88 -5.86 -6.61
C VAL A 191 7.54 -5.36 -5.21
N THR A 192 6.33 -5.61 -4.72
CA THR A 192 5.91 -5.22 -3.36
C THR A 192 6.50 -6.12 -2.29
N ALA A 193 6.59 -7.41 -2.60
CA ALA A 193 7.28 -8.41 -1.78
C ALA A 193 7.88 -9.49 -2.68
N ALA A 194 9.01 -10.08 -2.29
CA ALA A 194 9.51 -11.28 -2.93
C ALA A 194 10.19 -12.21 -1.93
N GLU A 195 9.92 -13.49 -2.11
CA GLU A 195 10.35 -14.56 -1.23
C GLU A 195 11.09 -15.64 -2.00
N PHE A 196 12.24 -16.05 -1.47
CA PHE A 196 12.91 -17.26 -1.90
C PHE A 196 12.52 -18.41 -0.97
N ARG A 197 11.97 -19.49 -1.55
CA ARG A 197 11.53 -20.68 -0.82
C ARG A 197 12.39 -21.87 -1.17
N ILE A 198 12.99 -22.50 -0.16
CA ILE A 198 13.80 -23.72 -0.30
C ILE A 198 13.34 -24.78 0.70
N TYR A 199 13.16 -26.01 0.23
CA TYR A 199 12.74 -27.10 1.10
C TYR A 199 13.94 -27.71 1.81
N LYS A 200 13.81 -27.95 3.10
CA LYS A 200 14.74 -28.74 3.89
C LYS A 200 14.13 -30.12 4.15
N ASP A 201 14.81 -31.15 3.69
CA ASP A 201 14.52 -32.55 4.00
C ASP A 201 15.31 -33.03 5.22
N ARG A 202 14.97 -34.23 5.72
CA ARG A 202 15.75 -34.87 6.79
C ARG A 202 17.18 -35.10 6.30
N SER A 203 18.16 -34.53 6.99
CA SER A 203 19.56 -34.73 6.68
C SER A 203 20.04 -36.07 7.24
N ASN A 204 20.62 -36.95 6.42
CA ASN A 204 21.30 -38.18 6.88
C ASN A 204 22.74 -37.92 7.37
N SER A 205 23.03 -36.73 7.90
CA SER A 205 24.40 -36.28 8.19
C SER A 205 24.71 -36.35 9.69
N ARG A 206 26.00 -36.31 10.06
CA ARG A 206 26.46 -36.45 11.46
C ARG A 206 26.00 -35.32 12.40
N PHE A 207 25.26 -34.35 11.88
CA PHE A 207 24.86 -33.11 12.55
C PHE A 207 23.39 -33.14 13.03
N GLU A 208 22.73 -34.30 13.07
CA GLU A 208 21.29 -34.47 13.39
C GLU A 208 20.79 -33.71 14.63
N ASN A 209 21.67 -33.47 15.62
CA ASN A 209 21.35 -32.77 16.86
C ASN A 209 21.94 -31.34 16.96
N GLU A 210 22.57 -30.84 15.89
CA GLU A 210 23.17 -29.50 15.88
C GLU A 210 22.22 -28.46 15.27
N THR A 211 22.32 -27.23 15.76
CA THR A 211 21.65 -26.07 15.17
C THR A 211 22.48 -25.59 13.99
N ILE A 212 21.83 -25.47 12.83
CA ILE A 212 22.43 -24.94 11.61
C ILE A 212 21.91 -23.52 11.37
N GLN A 213 22.81 -22.65 10.94
CA GLN A 213 22.49 -21.31 10.46
C GLN A 213 22.57 -21.30 8.94
N ILE A 214 21.47 -20.90 8.31
CA ILE A 214 21.33 -20.80 6.86
C ILE A 214 21.25 -19.32 6.50
N SER A 215 22.24 -18.83 5.76
CA SER A 215 22.35 -17.43 5.36
C SER A 215 22.22 -17.30 3.85
N ILE A 216 21.47 -16.31 3.40
CA ILE A 216 21.31 -16.01 1.97
C ILE A 216 21.87 -14.63 1.64
N TYR A 217 22.62 -14.55 0.55
CA TYR A 217 23.35 -13.36 0.11
C TYR A 217 22.98 -13.02 -1.34
N GLN A 218 22.97 -11.73 -1.66
CA GLN A 218 23.02 -11.24 -3.03
C GLN A 218 24.47 -11.20 -3.52
N ILE A 219 24.71 -11.68 -4.73
CA ILE A 219 26.00 -11.52 -5.42
C ILE A 219 26.03 -10.11 -6.03
N ILE A 220 26.93 -9.26 -5.54
CA ILE A 220 27.10 -7.88 -6.01
C ILE A 220 28.08 -7.83 -7.19
N LYS A 221 29.17 -8.61 -7.10
CA LYS A 221 30.18 -8.66 -8.14
C LYS A 221 30.94 -9.97 -8.12
N GLU A 222 31.06 -10.59 -9.29
CA GLU A 222 31.85 -11.80 -9.49
C GLU A 222 33.27 -11.45 -9.97
N TYR A 223 34.22 -12.30 -9.57
CA TYR A 223 35.60 -12.21 -10.01
C TYR A 223 36.10 -13.58 -10.44
N PRO A 224 36.95 -13.68 -11.48
CA PRO A 224 37.43 -14.97 -11.97
C PRO A 224 38.35 -15.70 -10.98
N ASN A 225 39.09 -14.97 -10.12
CA ASN A 225 40.15 -15.54 -9.27
C ASN A 225 40.03 -15.15 -7.77
N ARG A 226 38.89 -14.63 -7.31
CA ARG A 226 38.64 -14.32 -5.88
C ARG A 226 37.17 -14.52 -5.54
N ASP A 227 36.88 -14.58 -4.23
CA ASP A 227 35.50 -14.65 -3.74
C ASP A 227 34.67 -13.48 -4.27
N ALA A 228 33.40 -13.75 -4.57
CA ALA A 228 32.46 -12.72 -4.99
C ALA A 228 32.23 -11.72 -3.85
N ASP A 229 31.92 -10.46 -4.21
CA ASP A 229 31.46 -9.50 -3.23
C ASP A 229 29.98 -9.80 -2.92
N LEU A 230 29.68 -10.07 -1.65
CA LEU A 230 28.37 -10.55 -1.19
C LEU A 230 27.69 -9.52 -0.29
N PHE A 231 26.37 -9.40 -0.40
CA PHE A 231 25.54 -8.62 0.51
C PHE A 231 24.54 -9.54 1.21
N LEU A 232 24.56 -9.60 2.54
CA LEU A 232 23.66 -10.47 3.31
C LEU A 232 22.22 -9.97 3.22
N LEU A 233 21.29 -10.86 2.87
CA LEU A 233 19.86 -10.54 2.77
C LEU A 233 19.09 -11.00 4.02
N ASP A 234 19.20 -12.29 4.34
CA ASP A 234 18.47 -12.88 5.48
C ASP A 234 19.25 -14.08 6.06
N THR A 235 18.95 -14.45 7.30
CA THR A 235 19.57 -15.55 8.03
C THR A 235 18.55 -16.26 8.91
N ARG A 236 18.48 -17.60 8.79
CA ARG A 236 17.58 -18.45 9.56
C ARG A 236 18.35 -19.50 10.35
N ARG A 237 17.92 -19.75 11.58
CA ARG A 237 18.44 -20.83 12.42
C ARG A 237 17.41 -21.95 12.50
N ALA A 238 17.87 -23.18 12.38
CA ALA A 238 17.03 -24.37 12.42
C ALA A 238 17.80 -25.54 13.03
N GLN A 239 17.09 -26.50 13.62
CA GLN A 239 17.69 -27.77 13.95
C GLN A 239 17.95 -28.58 12.69
N ALA A 240 19.02 -29.35 12.66
CA ALA A 240 19.30 -30.25 11.54
C ALA A 240 18.19 -31.30 11.33
N SER A 241 17.41 -31.61 12.36
CA SER A 241 16.24 -32.50 12.31
C SER A 241 14.99 -31.87 11.69
N ASP A 242 14.93 -30.54 11.56
CA ASP A 242 13.76 -29.82 11.05
C ASP A 242 13.51 -30.15 9.57
N VAL A 243 12.23 -30.26 9.20
CA VAL A 243 11.77 -30.54 7.83
C VAL A 243 10.70 -29.53 7.46
N GLY A 244 10.80 -28.94 6.28
CA GLY A 244 9.81 -27.97 5.82
C GLY A 244 10.39 -26.92 4.88
N TRP A 245 9.53 -25.97 4.52
CA TRP A 245 9.92 -24.83 3.69
C TRP A 245 10.58 -23.76 4.52
N PHE A 246 11.77 -23.35 4.10
CA PHE A 246 12.41 -22.14 4.56
C PHE A 246 12.08 -21.01 3.59
N VAL A 247 11.67 -19.88 4.15
CA VAL A 247 11.28 -18.68 3.42
C VAL A 247 12.26 -17.56 3.78
N PHE A 248 12.85 -16.94 2.77
CA PHE A 248 13.77 -15.83 2.91
C PHE A 248 13.24 -14.61 2.16
N ASP A 249 13.24 -13.45 2.81
CA ASP A 249 12.87 -12.19 2.17
C ASP A 249 13.99 -11.73 1.23
N ILE A 250 13.65 -11.54 -0.04
CA ILE A 250 14.56 -11.05 -1.09
C ILE A 250 13.95 -9.87 -1.86
N THR A 251 13.00 -9.16 -1.24
CA THR A 251 12.22 -8.05 -1.84
C THR A 251 13.12 -6.94 -2.37
N VAL A 252 14.09 -6.49 -1.57
CA VAL A 252 15.01 -5.40 -1.93
C VAL A 252 15.85 -5.77 -3.15
N THR A 253 16.41 -6.98 -3.16
CA THR A 253 17.24 -7.49 -4.25
C THR A 253 16.42 -7.72 -5.52
N SER A 254 15.19 -8.24 -5.39
CA SER A 254 14.29 -8.47 -6.51
C SER A 254 13.90 -7.16 -7.20
N ASN A 255 13.59 -6.10 -6.43
CA ASN A 255 13.36 -4.76 -6.98
C ASN A 255 14.57 -4.24 -7.76
N HIS A 256 15.78 -4.40 -7.23
CA HIS A 256 16.99 -3.98 -7.92
C HIS A 256 17.20 -4.74 -9.24
N TRP A 257 16.87 -6.03 -9.30
CA TRP A 257 16.97 -6.83 -10.52
C TRP A 257 15.91 -6.51 -11.57
N VAL A 258 14.71 -6.11 -11.16
CA VAL A 258 13.67 -5.62 -12.08
C VAL A 258 14.09 -4.30 -12.73
N ILE A 259 14.65 -3.37 -11.95
CA ILE A 259 15.12 -2.08 -12.44
C ILE A 259 16.35 -2.25 -13.34
N ASN A 260 17.31 -3.09 -12.92
CA ASN A 260 18.56 -3.32 -13.63
C ASN A 260 18.80 -4.84 -13.86
N PRO A 261 18.17 -5.45 -14.88
CA PRO A 261 18.31 -6.89 -15.14
C PRO A 261 19.77 -7.35 -15.38
N GLN A 262 20.62 -6.44 -15.88
CA GLN A 262 22.05 -6.70 -16.10
C GLN A 262 22.84 -6.93 -14.80
N ASN A 263 22.32 -6.45 -13.66
CA ASN A 263 22.93 -6.62 -12.34
C ASN A 263 22.43 -7.87 -11.61
N ASN A 264 21.60 -8.70 -12.26
CA ASN A 264 21.12 -9.96 -11.70
C ASN A 264 22.20 -11.06 -11.83
N LEU A 265 23.11 -11.06 -10.85
CA LEU A 265 24.16 -12.08 -10.70
C LEU A 265 23.71 -13.30 -9.87
N GLY A 266 22.52 -13.25 -9.25
CA GLY A 266 21.94 -14.35 -8.47
C GLY A 266 22.12 -14.26 -6.96
N LEU A 267 21.62 -15.28 -6.26
CA LEU A 267 21.72 -15.48 -4.82
C LEU A 267 22.78 -16.53 -4.49
N GLN A 268 23.40 -16.39 -3.33
CA GLN A 268 24.27 -17.38 -2.75
C GLN A 268 23.73 -17.83 -1.39
N LEU A 269 23.55 -19.13 -1.19
CA LEU A 269 23.08 -19.74 0.04
C LEU A 269 24.21 -20.50 0.74
N CYS A 270 24.44 -20.20 2.01
CA CYS A 270 25.46 -20.83 2.83
C CYS A 270 24.81 -21.50 4.05
N ALA A 271 25.34 -22.65 4.47
CA ALA A 271 24.98 -23.29 5.73
C ALA A 271 26.22 -23.39 6.63
N GLU A 272 26.10 -22.97 7.88
CA GLU A 272 27.16 -23.01 8.88
C GLU A 272 26.63 -23.65 10.18
N THR A 273 27.48 -24.40 10.88
CA THR A 273 27.24 -24.85 12.27
C THR A 273 27.34 -23.67 13.23
N GLU A 274 26.82 -23.82 14.45
CA GLU A 274 26.98 -22.83 15.53
C GLU A 274 28.47 -22.49 15.83
N ASP A 275 29.37 -23.45 15.63
CA ASP A 275 30.83 -23.28 15.77
C ASP A 275 31.47 -22.52 14.57
N GLY A 276 30.67 -22.05 13.61
CA GLY A 276 31.13 -21.31 12.43
C GLY A 276 31.77 -22.19 11.34
N ARG A 277 31.64 -23.51 11.42
CA ARG A 277 32.12 -24.41 10.36
C ARG A 277 31.09 -24.45 9.23
N SER A 278 31.55 -24.17 8.01
CA SER A 278 30.71 -24.25 6.81
C SER A 278 30.40 -25.70 6.45
N ILE A 279 29.13 -25.97 6.16
CA ILE A 279 28.58 -27.28 5.79
C ILE A 279 28.06 -27.18 4.36
N SER A 280 28.20 -28.25 3.58
CA SER A 280 27.57 -28.29 2.25
C SER A 280 26.05 -28.28 2.37
N VAL A 281 25.40 -27.53 1.48
CA VAL A 281 23.93 -27.34 1.44
C VAL A 281 23.19 -28.68 1.37
N LYS A 282 23.74 -29.68 0.66
CA LYS A 282 23.21 -31.04 0.61
C LYS A 282 23.29 -31.77 1.95
N SER A 283 24.38 -31.59 2.71
CA SER A 283 24.54 -32.21 4.03
C SER A 283 23.67 -31.55 5.10
N ALA A 284 23.31 -30.28 4.90
CA ALA A 284 22.31 -29.56 5.67
C ALA A 284 20.85 -29.96 5.34
N GLY A 285 20.65 -30.88 4.38
CA GLY A 285 19.34 -31.38 3.98
C GLY A 285 18.56 -30.45 3.04
N LEU A 286 19.18 -29.38 2.52
CA LEU A 286 18.51 -28.43 1.65
C LEU A 286 18.39 -28.99 0.23
N VAL A 287 17.16 -29.01 -0.29
CA VAL A 287 16.81 -29.60 -1.57
C VAL A 287 17.10 -28.62 -2.70
N GLY A 288 17.93 -29.06 -3.64
CA GLY A 288 18.26 -28.31 -4.85
C GLY A 288 17.38 -28.68 -6.05
N ARG A 289 17.73 -28.18 -7.23
CA ARG A 289 17.05 -28.45 -8.52
C ARG A 289 17.07 -29.93 -8.91
N GLN A 290 18.03 -30.71 -8.43
CA GLN A 290 18.09 -32.16 -8.66
C GLN A 290 17.16 -32.97 -7.74
N GLY A 291 16.47 -32.33 -6.79
CA GLY A 291 15.51 -32.98 -5.90
C GLY A 291 14.12 -33.21 -6.52
N PRO A 292 13.20 -33.83 -5.77
CA PRO A 292 11.82 -34.06 -6.20
C PRO A 292 11.16 -32.75 -6.65
N GLN A 293 10.44 -32.78 -7.77
CA GLN A 293 9.85 -31.57 -8.38
C GLN A 293 8.96 -30.78 -7.41
N SER A 294 8.25 -31.46 -6.51
CA SER A 294 7.41 -30.84 -5.47
C SER A 294 8.18 -30.16 -4.35
N LYS A 295 9.50 -30.33 -4.27
CA LYS A 295 10.39 -29.80 -3.22
C LYS A 295 11.52 -28.92 -3.79
N GLN A 296 11.50 -28.62 -5.09
CA GLN A 296 12.52 -27.80 -5.72
C GLN A 296 12.40 -26.33 -5.27
N PRO A 297 13.52 -25.60 -5.17
CA PRO A 297 13.51 -24.22 -4.74
C PRO A 297 12.90 -23.31 -5.82
N PHE A 298 12.15 -22.33 -5.39
CA PHE A 298 11.49 -21.36 -6.25
C PHE A 298 11.44 -19.98 -5.57
N MET A 299 11.19 -18.96 -6.38
CA MET A 299 10.93 -17.62 -5.89
C MET A 299 9.48 -17.26 -6.15
N VAL A 300 8.86 -16.56 -5.21
CA VAL A 300 7.55 -15.93 -5.37
C VAL A 300 7.74 -14.43 -5.31
N ALA A 301 7.14 -13.69 -6.23
CA ALA A 301 7.10 -12.24 -6.16
C ALA A 301 5.65 -11.76 -6.25
N PHE A 302 5.36 -10.74 -5.47
CA PHE A 302 4.08 -10.09 -5.34
C PHE A 302 4.21 -8.70 -5.98
N PHE A 303 3.20 -8.31 -6.76
CA PHE A 303 3.16 -7.06 -7.50
C PHE A 303 1.86 -6.34 -7.22
N LYS A 304 1.96 -5.02 -7.22
CA LYS A 304 0.80 -4.14 -7.31
C LYS A 304 0.81 -3.52 -8.70
N ALA A 305 -0.29 -3.63 -9.41
CA ALA A 305 -0.40 -3.12 -10.76
C ALA A 305 -0.27 -1.59 -10.70
N SER A 306 0.83 -1.06 -11.23
CA SER A 306 0.92 0.37 -11.51
C SER A 306 -0.12 0.69 -12.57
N GLU A 307 -1.04 1.63 -12.32
CA GLU A 307 -2.02 2.14 -13.30
C GLU A 307 -1.37 2.98 -14.44
N VAL A 308 -0.25 2.53 -14.98
CA VAL A 308 0.42 3.12 -16.13
C VAL A 308 0.64 2.05 -17.18
N LEU A 309 -0.39 1.81 -18.00
CA LEU A 309 -0.25 1.08 -19.26
C LEU A 309 0.70 1.85 -20.19
N PHE A 310 1.98 1.50 -20.20
CA PHE A 310 2.86 1.87 -21.30
C PHE A 310 2.36 1.16 -22.56
N ARG A 311 1.72 1.92 -23.46
CA ARG A 311 1.55 1.49 -24.86
C ARG A 311 2.94 1.19 -25.41
N SER A 312 3.26 -0.07 -25.63
CA SER A 312 4.40 -0.44 -26.45
C SER A 312 4.17 0.15 -27.85
N VAL A 313 5.03 1.08 -28.24
CA VAL A 313 5.08 1.59 -29.61
C VAL A 313 5.40 0.39 -30.49
N ARG A 314 4.39 -0.09 -31.23
CA ARG A 314 4.64 -1.08 -32.29
C ARG A 314 5.56 -0.42 -33.31
N ALA A 315 6.77 -0.94 -33.40
CA ALA A 315 7.66 -0.72 -34.53
C ALA A 315 6.87 -0.98 -35.83
N ALA A 316 6.74 0.07 -36.63
CA ALA A 316 6.14 -0.01 -37.95
C ALA A 316 7.00 -0.93 -38.82
N ASN A 317 6.53 -2.16 -38.99
CA ASN A 317 7.15 -3.10 -39.90
C ASN A 317 6.83 -2.65 -41.34
N ASN A 318 7.82 -2.06 -42.01
CA ASN A 318 7.78 -1.69 -43.41
C ASN A 318 7.57 -2.94 -44.28
N LYS A 319 6.31 -3.24 -44.62
CA LYS A 319 5.99 -4.09 -45.78
C LYS A 319 5.55 -3.24 -46.95
N ARG A 320 6.51 -3.06 -47.86
CA ARG A 320 6.34 -2.67 -49.26
C ARG A 320 5.07 -3.29 -49.85
N LYS A 321 4.17 -2.47 -50.37
CA LYS A 321 3.15 -2.91 -51.34
C LYS A 321 3.36 -2.14 -52.64
N ASN A 322 3.82 -2.89 -53.64
CA ASN A 322 4.00 -2.46 -55.01
C ASN A 322 2.71 -1.87 -55.59
N GLN A 323 2.88 -0.80 -56.35
CA GLN A 323 1.94 -0.31 -57.34
C GLN A 323 1.68 -1.39 -58.40
N ASN A 324 0.41 -1.59 -58.77
CA ASN A 324 0.04 -1.56 -60.19
C ASN A 324 -1.49 -1.48 -60.41
N ARG A 325 -1.87 -0.35 -61.01
CA ARG A 325 -2.71 -0.14 -62.21
C ARG A 325 -4.19 -0.56 -62.27
N ASN A 326 -4.92 0.41 -62.88
CA ASN A 326 -6.18 0.37 -63.64
C ASN A 326 -7.47 0.57 -62.82
N LYS A 327 -8.48 1.37 -63.22
CA LYS A 327 -8.74 2.29 -64.36
C LYS A 327 -10.15 2.87 -64.12
N SER A 328 -10.37 4.16 -64.45
CA SER A 328 -11.66 4.87 -64.76
C SER A 328 -12.80 4.84 -63.70
N SER A 329 -13.72 5.79 -63.54
CA SER A 329 -14.04 7.13 -64.06
C SER A 329 -15.25 7.63 -63.24
N SER A 330 -15.27 8.89 -62.81
CA SER A 330 -16.27 9.93 -63.15
C SER A 330 -17.53 10.11 -62.24
N HIS A 331 -17.79 11.39 -61.94
CA HIS A 331 -19.02 12.10 -61.51
C HIS A 331 -19.43 12.04 -60.01
N GLN A 332 -19.45 13.20 -59.29
CA GLN A 332 -20.54 14.21 -59.14
C GLN A 332 -21.75 13.61 -58.40
N GLU A 333 -22.43 14.19 -57.39
CA GLU A 333 -22.63 15.56 -56.93
C GLU A 333 -23.49 15.54 -55.63
N SER A 334 -23.47 16.66 -54.89
CA SER A 334 -24.55 17.25 -54.06
C SER A 334 -25.29 16.47 -52.94
N SER A 335 -25.07 16.96 -51.72
CA SER A 335 -26.07 17.52 -50.77
C SER A 335 -27.56 17.15 -50.91
N ARG A 336 -28.16 16.67 -49.80
CA ARG A 336 -29.56 16.93 -49.42
C ARG A 336 -29.83 16.65 -47.93
N MET A 337 -30.30 17.67 -47.23
CA MET A 337 -31.07 17.58 -45.98
C MET A 337 -32.56 17.40 -46.32
N PRO A 338 -33.34 16.75 -45.43
CA PRO A 338 -34.72 17.15 -45.16
C PRO A 338 -34.95 17.31 -43.63
N SER A 339 -35.35 18.48 -43.12
CA SER A 339 -36.70 19.08 -43.02
C SER A 339 -37.64 18.41 -42.00
N VAL A 340 -38.16 19.27 -41.11
CA VAL A 340 -39.03 19.05 -39.97
C VAL A 340 -40.49 18.82 -40.39
N GLY A 341 -41.18 17.90 -39.69
CA GLY A 341 -42.64 17.85 -39.63
C GLY A 341 -43.18 16.43 -39.41
N ASP A 342 -43.37 16.03 -38.14
CA ASP A 342 -44.59 15.38 -37.63
C ASP A 342 -44.42 15.00 -36.14
N TYR A 343 -45.38 15.43 -35.32
CA TYR A 343 -45.48 15.11 -33.88
C TYR A 343 -46.74 14.29 -33.61
N ASN A 344 -46.63 13.39 -32.62
CA ASN A 344 -47.63 12.56 -31.92
C ASN A 344 -47.75 11.11 -32.43
N THR A 345 -47.66 10.04 -31.62
CA THR A 345 -47.63 9.88 -30.15
C THR A 345 -47.16 8.46 -29.80
N SER A 346 -46.56 8.32 -28.60
CA SER A 346 -46.35 7.10 -27.80
C SER A 346 -45.31 6.04 -28.23
N GLU A 347 -44.04 6.41 -28.20
CA GLU A 347 -43.05 5.62 -27.44
C GLU A 347 -42.21 6.65 -26.68
N GLN A 348 -42.44 6.81 -25.38
CA GLN A 348 -41.44 7.43 -24.51
C GLN A 348 -40.23 6.51 -24.57
N LYS A 349 -39.30 6.77 -25.50
CA LYS A 349 -38.02 6.09 -25.55
C LYS A 349 -37.39 6.30 -24.19
N GLN A 350 -37.34 5.24 -23.40
CA GLN A 350 -36.87 5.31 -22.02
C GLN A 350 -35.43 5.81 -22.07
N ALA A 351 -35.14 6.84 -21.28
CA ALA A 351 -33.77 7.28 -21.07
C ALA A 351 -32.92 6.09 -20.62
N CYS A 352 -31.69 6.02 -21.10
CA CYS A 352 -30.75 4.93 -20.81
C CYS A 352 -30.70 4.62 -19.30
N LYS A 353 -31.00 3.37 -18.94
CA LYS A 353 -30.97 2.83 -17.57
C LYS A 353 -29.98 1.68 -17.48
N LYS A 354 -29.25 1.65 -16.38
CA LYS A 354 -28.34 0.56 -16.01
C LYS A 354 -29.13 -0.59 -15.38
N HIS A 355 -28.93 -1.79 -15.90
CA HIS A 355 -29.55 -3.03 -15.45
C HIS A 355 -28.48 -4.00 -14.97
N GLU A 356 -28.79 -4.73 -13.90
CA GLU A 356 -27.94 -5.81 -13.39
C GLU A 356 -27.92 -7.01 -14.34
N LEU A 357 -26.74 -7.60 -14.49
CA LEU A 357 -26.49 -8.79 -15.28
C LEU A 357 -25.53 -9.69 -14.49
N TYR A 358 -25.68 -11.00 -14.55
CA TYR A 358 -24.66 -11.91 -14.05
C TYR A 358 -24.13 -12.74 -15.20
N VAL A 359 -22.82 -12.68 -15.42
CA VAL A 359 -22.16 -13.39 -16.50
C VAL A 359 -21.59 -14.68 -15.93
N SER A 360 -22.28 -15.80 -16.20
CA SER A 360 -21.77 -17.13 -15.86
C SER A 360 -20.77 -17.62 -16.90
N PHE A 361 -19.56 -17.98 -16.47
CA PHE A 361 -18.56 -18.57 -17.35
C PHE A 361 -18.96 -19.96 -17.85
N ARG A 362 -19.83 -20.66 -17.12
CA ARG A 362 -20.43 -21.92 -17.55
C ARG A 362 -21.33 -21.75 -18.78
N ASP A 363 -22.15 -20.70 -18.81
CA ASP A 363 -23.01 -20.40 -19.97
C ASP A 363 -22.21 -19.95 -21.20
N LEU A 364 -21.02 -19.40 -20.99
CA LEU A 364 -20.05 -19.09 -22.04
C LEU A 364 -19.24 -20.34 -22.48
N GLY A 365 -19.31 -21.42 -21.71
CA GLY A 365 -18.55 -22.65 -21.92
C GLY A 365 -17.07 -22.50 -21.61
N TRP A 366 -16.70 -21.62 -20.68
CA TRP A 366 -15.32 -21.27 -20.28
C TRP A 366 -14.87 -21.98 -18.99
N GLN A 367 -15.69 -22.88 -18.43
CA GLN A 367 -15.38 -23.57 -17.16
C GLN A 367 -14.07 -24.39 -17.18
N ASP A 368 -13.59 -24.81 -18.35
CA ASP A 368 -12.32 -25.55 -18.45
C ASP A 368 -11.09 -24.64 -18.30
N TRP A 369 -11.28 -23.32 -18.29
CA TRP A 369 -10.23 -22.30 -18.26
C TRP A 369 -10.33 -21.38 -17.06
N ILE A 370 -11.54 -21.01 -16.68
CA ILE A 370 -11.81 -20.17 -15.51
C ILE A 370 -12.36 -21.09 -14.42
N ILE A 371 -11.49 -21.42 -13.46
CA ILE A 371 -11.75 -22.39 -12.39
C ILE A 371 -12.54 -21.73 -11.24
N ALA A 372 -12.35 -20.43 -11.01
CA ALA A 372 -13.18 -19.60 -10.14
C ALA A 372 -12.94 -18.11 -10.42
N PRO A 373 -13.91 -17.21 -10.10
CA PRO A 373 -15.29 -17.53 -9.69
C PRO A 373 -16.11 -18.12 -10.85
N GLU A 374 -17.25 -18.75 -10.58
CA GLU A 374 -18.11 -19.37 -11.63
C GLU A 374 -18.73 -18.34 -12.61
N GLY A 375 -18.68 -17.07 -12.24
CA GLY A 375 -19.19 -15.94 -12.99
C GLY A 375 -18.92 -14.64 -12.24
N TYR A 376 -19.34 -13.52 -12.82
CA TYR A 376 -19.22 -12.20 -12.19
C TYR A 376 -20.47 -11.36 -12.39
N ALA A 377 -20.74 -10.49 -11.42
CA ALA A 377 -21.77 -9.47 -11.56
C ALA A 377 -21.30 -8.41 -12.56
N ALA A 378 -22.15 -8.13 -13.53
CA ALA A 378 -21.98 -7.16 -14.60
C ALA A 378 -23.22 -6.27 -14.67
N PHE A 379 -23.18 -5.29 -15.57
CA PHE A 379 -24.33 -4.45 -15.85
C PHE A 379 -24.43 -4.21 -17.35
N TYR A 380 -25.65 -3.97 -17.84
CA TYR A 380 -25.87 -3.50 -19.20
C TYR A 380 -26.78 -2.29 -19.18
N CYS A 381 -26.65 -1.44 -20.19
CA CYS A 381 -27.50 -0.27 -20.35
C CYS A 381 -28.59 -0.54 -21.39
N ASP A 382 -29.82 -0.11 -21.11
CA ASP A 382 -30.95 -0.21 -22.04
C ASP A 382 -31.69 1.14 -22.11
N GLY A 383 -32.06 1.59 -23.31
CA GLY A 383 -32.65 2.91 -23.59
C GLY A 383 -31.76 3.88 -24.38
N GLU A 384 -32.29 5.05 -24.74
CA GLU A 384 -31.56 6.07 -25.50
C GLU A 384 -30.67 6.94 -24.61
N CYS A 385 -29.38 7.05 -24.96
CA CYS A 385 -28.43 7.94 -24.30
C CYS A 385 -28.52 9.36 -24.89
N SER A 386 -28.61 10.39 -24.03
CA SER A 386 -28.71 11.80 -24.45
C SER A 386 -27.50 12.34 -25.23
N PHE A 387 -26.39 11.60 -25.29
CA PHE A 387 -25.21 11.91 -26.09
C PHE A 387 -24.84 10.70 -26.99
N PRO A 388 -25.32 10.65 -28.24
CA PRO A 388 -24.96 9.56 -29.14
C PRO A 388 -23.56 9.81 -29.70
N LEU A 389 -22.56 9.08 -29.19
CA LEU A 389 -21.28 8.98 -29.88
C LEU A 389 -21.35 7.85 -30.92
N ASN A 390 -20.68 8.07 -32.06
CA ASN A 390 -20.69 7.17 -33.22
C ASN A 390 -20.42 5.71 -32.82
N ALA A 391 -21.11 4.78 -33.49
CA ALA A 391 -21.14 3.32 -33.25
C ALA A 391 -19.77 2.59 -33.25
N HIS A 392 -18.67 3.31 -33.42
CA HIS A 392 -17.30 2.78 -33.39
C HIS A 392 -16.59 2.96 -32.04
N MET A 393 -17.19 3.65 -31.07
CA MET A 393 -16.64 3.77 -29.71
C MET A 393 -17.33 2.77 -28.76
N ASN A 394 -16.59 1.74 -28.33
CA ASN A 394 -17.07 0.68 -27.44
C ASN A 394 -17.49 1.21 -26.06
N ALA A 395 -18.62 0.72 -25.54
CA ALA A 395 -19.22 1.11 -24.26
C ALA A 395 -18.28 0.90 -23.04
N THR A 396 -17.33 -0.03 -23.11
CA THR A 396 -16.32 -0.29 -22.06
C THR A 396 -15.43 0.93 -21.79
N ASN A 397 -15.18 1.76 -22.81
CA ASN A 397 -14.38 2.98 -22.65
C ASN A 397 -15.12 4.04 -21.82
N HIS A 398 -16.46 4.02 -21.76
CA HIS A 398 -17.22 4.96 -20.94
C HIS A 398 -17.04 4.68 -19.45
N ALA A 399 -17.04 3.41 -19.04
CA ALA A 399 -16.74 3.03 -17.66
C ALA A 399 -15.29 3.37 -17.28
N ILE A 400 -14.33 3.12 -18.19
CA ILE A 400 -12.92 3.47 -17.96
C ILE A 400 -12.72 4.98 -17.88
N VAL A 401 -13.36 5.76 -18.75
CA VAL A 401 -13.30 7.24 -18.71
C VAL A 401 -13.97 7.77 -17.45
N GLN A 402 -15.11 7.21 -17.03
CA GLN A 402 -15.73 7.58 -15.75
C GLN A 402 -14.87 7.20 -14.54
N THR A 403 -14.14 6.08 -14.58
CA THR A 403 -13.20 5.69 -13.50
C THR A 403 -11.96 6.59 -13.49
N LEU A 404 -11.41 6.95 -14.65
CA LEU A 404 -10.28 7.88 -14.77
C LEU A 404 -10.68 9.32 -14.43
N GLU A 405 -11.89 9.74 -14.80
CA GLU A 405 -12.49 10.98 -14.30
C GLU A 405 -12.76 10.85 -12.80
N SER A 406 -13.16 9.70 -12.24
CA SER A 406 -13.37 9.51 -10.79
C SER A 406 -12.09 9.63 -9.95
N GLN A 407 -10.92 9.32 -10.53
CA GLN A 407 -9.65 9.46 -9.82
C GLN A 407 -9.12 10.90 -9.78
N THR A 408 -9.55 11.76 -10.72
CA THR A 408 -9.26 13.20 -10.69
C THR A 408 -10.43 14.02 -10.12
N SER A 409 -11.65 13.50 -10.15
CA SER A 409 -12.84 14.11 -9.54
C SER A 409 -12.90 13.78 -8.04
N GLY A 410 -12.34 14.68 -7.26
CA GLY A 410 -12.30 14.59 -5.80
C GLY A 410 -11.09 15.31 -5.19
N LEU A 411 -10.06 15.59 -5.99
CA LEU A 411 -8.92 16.40 -5.55
C LEU A 411 -9.32 17.88 -5.50
N PRO A 412 -8.83 18.64 -4.51
CA PRO A 412 -9.01 20.10 -4.49
C PRO A 412 -8.43 20.75 -5.75
N GLU A 413 -9.17 21.67 -6.36
CA GLU A 413 -8.68 22.46 -7.50
C GLU A 413 -7.53 23.40 -7.12
N TYR A 414 -7.47 23.78 -5.83
CA TYR A 414 -6.48 24.68 -5.28
C TYR A 414 -5.95 24.17 -3.94
N ILE A 415 -4.63 24.21 -3.76
CA ILE A 415 -3.95 23.94 -2.49
C ILE A 415 -3.27 25.20 -1.99
N LYS A 416 -3.58 25.58 -0.75
CA LYS A 416 -2.87 26.63 -0.02
C LYS A 416 -1.59 26.05 0.59
N ILE A 417 -0.43 26.51 0.13
CA ILE A 417 0.85 26.20 0.77
C ILE A 417 1.13 27.22 1.87
N VAL A 418 1.42 26.74 3.08
CA VAL A 418 1.93 27.57 4.18
C VAL A 418 3.43 27.31 4.33
N GLU A 419 4.22 28.33 3.99
CA GLU A 419 5.67 28.26 4.04
C GLU A 419 6.18 28.50 5.46
N VAL A 420 6.77 27.47 6.08
CA VAL A 420 7.24 27.52 7.48
C VAL A 420 8.76 27.63 7.61
N GLY A 421 9.50 27.70 6.50
CA GLY A 421 10.96 27.75 6.47
C GLY A 421 11.59 28.85 7.33
N PRO A 422 11.12 30.11 7.30
CA PRO A 422 11.69 31.19 8.11
C PRO A 422 11.54 30.99 9.63
N ARG A 423 10.50 30.27 10.07
CA ARG A 423 10.28 29.92 11.48
C ARG A 423 10.77 28.52 11.79
N ASP A 424 10.00 27.51 11.41
CA ASP A 424 10.23 26.12 11.79
C ASP A 424 11.50 25.55 11.16
N GLY A 425 11.76 25.89 9.88
CA GLY A 425 12.98 25.51 9.18
C GLY A 425 14.24 26.05 9.86
N LEU A 426 14.28 27.37 10.14
CA LEU A 426 15.46 27.99 10.77
C LEU A 426 15.60 27.70 12.27
N GLN A 427 14.52 27.34 12.97
CA GLN A 427 14.52 27.13 14.42
C GLN A 427 15.51 26.05 14.86
N ASN A 428 15.65 24.98 14.07
CA ASN A 428 16.54 23.84 14.38
C ASN A 428 17.87 23.88 13.61
N GLU A 429 18.16 24.99 12.90
CA GLU A 429 19.44 25.15 12.23
C GLU A 429 20.56 25.40 13.24
N LYS A 430 21.73 24.80 12.96
CA LYS A 430 22.91 24.90 13.82
C LYS A 430 23.54 26.28 13.78
N VAL A 431 23.47 26.92 12.62
CA VAL A 431 24.02 28.26 12.40
C VAL A 431 22.90 29.26 12.64
N ILE A 432 23.15 30.22 13.53
CA ILE A 432 22.23 31.34 13.73
C ILE A 432 22.34 32.26 12.52
N VAL A 433 21.28 32.31 11.72
CA VAL A 433 21.19 33.17 10.54
C VAL A 433 21.03 34.63 10.97
N PRO A 434 21.82 35.56 10.40
CA PRO A 434 21.68 37.00 10.65
C PRO A 434 20.28 37.53 10.33
N THR A 435 19.85 38.57 11.04
CA THR A 435 18.50 39.14 10.95
C THR A 435 18.15 39.67 9.55
N ASP A 436 19.10 40.34 8.90
CA ASP A 436 18.98 40.87 7.53
C ASP A 436 18.77 39.74 6.51
N ILE A 437 19.46 38.61 6.67
CA ILE A 437 19.28 37.42 5.83
C ILE A 437 17.90 36.80 6.03
N LYS A 438 17.38 36.74 7.27
CA LYS A 438 16.01 36.26 7.53
C LYS A 438 14.96 37.15 6.87
N ILE A 439 15.12 38.48 7.01
CA ILE A 439 14.23 39.47 6.39
C ILE A 439 14.24 39.30 4.87
N GLU A 440 15.43 39.20 4.27
CA GLU A 440 15.58 39.04 2.83
C GLU A 440 14.97 37.73 2.33
N LEU A 441 15.12 36.63 3.06
CA LEU A 441 14.46 35.35 2.75
C LEU A 441 12.94 35.52 2.69
N ILE A 442 12.34 36.14 3.71
CA ILE A 442 10.88 36.34 3.78
C ILE A 442 10.41 37.27 2.66
N ASN A 443 11.16 38.33 2.35
CA ASN A 443 10.84 39.26 1.27
C ASN A 443 10.89 38.57 -0.10
N ARG A 444 11.85 37.67 -0.33
CA ARG A 444 11.90 36.83 -1.54
C ARG A 444 10.71 35.89 -1.61
N LEU A 445 10.43 35.16 -0.53
CA LEU A 445 9.29 34.23 -0.45
C LEU A 445 7.95 34.95 -0.69
N SER A 446 7.80 36.18 -0.20
CA SER A 446 6.60 37.00 -0.42
C SER A 446 6.33 37.32 -1.89
N LYS A 447 7.35 37.24 -2.75
CA LYS A 447 7.27 37.55 -4.19
C LYS A 447 7.09 36.29 -5.05
N THR A 448 6.88 35.13 -4.43
CA THR A 448 6.72 33.84 -5.12
C THR A 448 5.25 33.52 -5.45
N GLY A 449 4.28 34.16 -4.78
CA GLY A 449 2.87 33.81 -4.87
C GLY A 449 2.35 33.00 -3.67
N LEU A 450 3.22 32.66 -2.71
CA LEU A 450 2.81 32.12 -1.41
C LEU A 450 1.80 33.05 -0.71
N SER A 451 0.70 32.48 -0.21
CA SER A 451 -0.36 33.23 0.47
C SER A 451 -0.17 33.29 1.99
N ALA A 452 0.67 32.44 2.57
CA ALA A 452 1.00 32.44 3.99
C ALA A 452 2.47 32.05 4.21
N ILE A 453 3.19 32.84 5.00
CA ILE A 453 4.59 32.61 5.35
C ILE A 453 4.73 32.75 6.88
N GLU A 454 5.06 31.67 7.57
CA GLU A 454 5.31 31.72 9.01
C GLU A 454 6.67 32.36 9.29
N VAL A 455 6.63 33.58 9.84
CA VAL A 455 7.78 34.49 9.84
C VAL A 455 8.77 34.18 10.95
N THR A 456 8.27 33.99 12.17
CA THR A 456 9.12 33.86 13.36
C THR A 456 8.31 33.35 14.56
N SER A 457 8.99 33.22 15.71
CA SER A 457 8.42 32.74 16.96
C SER A 457 8.74 33.70 18.10
N PHE A 458 7.71 34.19 18.80
CA PHE A 458 7.83 35.03 20.00
C PHE A 458 8.01 34.17 21.26
N VAL A 459 9.09 33.39 21.25
CA VAL A 459 9.56 32.53 22.34
C VAL A 459 10.72 33.18 23.09
N SER A 460 11.06 32.63 24.25
CA SER A 460 12.24 33.08 24.99
C SER A 460 13.52 32.75 24.21
N SER A 461 14.31 33.79 23.94
CA SER A 461 15.64 33.69 23.28
C SER A 461 16.63 32.80 24.05
N LYS A 462 16.40 32.57 25.35
CA LYS A 462 17.19 31.64 26.16
C LYS A 462 17.00 30.19 25.71
N TRP A 463 15.79 29.82 25.33
CA TRP A 463 15.46 28.45 24.93
C TRP A 463 15.63 28.24 23.43
N VAL A 464 15.33 29.27 22.62
CA VAL A 464 15.41 29.22 21.16
C VAL A 464 16.20 30.43 20.64
N PRO A 465 17.54 30.40 20.72
CA PRO A 465 18.38 31.54 20.32
C PRO A 465 18.26 31.88 18.83
N GLN A 466 17.91 30.91 17.99
CA GLN A 466 17.68 31.10 16.56
C GLN A 466 16.57 32.13 16.28
N MET A 467 15.60 32.28 17.19
CA MET A 467 14.45 33.18 17.05
C MET A 467 14.59 34.46 17.88
N ALA A 468 15.76 34.75 18.45
CA ALA A 468 15.93 35.87 19.39
C ALA A 468 15.62 37.26 18.79
N ASP A 469 15.75 37.41 17.48
CA ASP A 469 15.52 38.63 16.68
C ASP A 469 14.08 38.73 16.14
N HIS A 470 13.13 37.99 16.72
CA HIS A 470 11.75 37.91 16.25
C HIS A 470 11.05 39.28 16.12
N LYS A 471 11.40 40.28 16.94
CA LYS A 471 10.82 41.64 16.85
C LYS A 471 11.36 42.40 15.63
N GLU A 472 12.67 42.32 15.42
CA GLU A 472 13.41 43.00 14.36
C GLU A 472 13.01 42.42 13.01
N VAL A 473 12.92 41.08 12.90
CA VAL A 473 12.44 40.39 11.69
C VAL A 473 11.02 40.83 11.36
N MET A 474 10.09 40.77 12.32
CA MET A 474 8.69 41.09 12.06
C MET A 474 8.47 42.56 11.65
N ARG A 475 9.28 43.48 12.16
CA ARG A 475 9.26 44.90 11.77
C ARG A 475 9.97 45.19 10.45
N GLY A 476 10.99 44.39 10.11
CA GLY A 476 11.86 44.64 8.96
C GLY A 476 11.35 44.07 7.64
N ILE A 477 10.39 43.15 7.65
CA ILE A 477 9.85 42.54 6.42
C ILE A 477 8.91 43.48 5.65
N GLU A 478 8.99 43.39 4.32
CA GLU A 478 8.06 44.03 3.40
C GLU A 478 6.74 43.25 3.38
N ARG A 479 5.63 43.91 3.73
CA ARG A 479 4.29 43.29 3.70
C ARG A 479 3.73 43.33 2.29
N HIS A 480 3.65 42.17 1.65
CA HIS A 480 3.09 42.07 0.31
C HIS A 480 1.55 41.91 0.38
N PRO A 481 0.78 42.67 -0.43
CA PRO A 481 -0.67 42.52 -0.48
C PRO A 481 -1.08 41.07 -0.79
N GLY A 482 -2.06 40.55 -0.05
CA GLY A 482 -2.57 39.18 -0.21
C GLY A 482 -1.76 38.09 0.51
N VAL A 483 -0.62 38.42 1.14
CA VAL A 483 0.20 37.46 1.89
C VAL A 483 -0.03 37.64 3.39
N ARG A 484 -0.29 36.54 4.09
CA ARG A 484 -0.37 36.50 5.55
C ARG A 484 0.97 36.09 6.15
N TYR A 485 1.23 36.60 7.33
CA TYR A 485 2.53 36.45 8.00
C TYR A 485 2.34 35.98 9.45
N PRO A 486 1.86 34.73 9.65
CA PRO A 486 1.66 34.18 10.99
C PRO A 486 2.97 34.13 11.78
N VAL A 487 2.86 34.28 13.09
CA VAL A 487 3.97 34.13 14.05
C VAL A 487 3.55 33.27 15.23
N LEU A 488 4.48 32.45 15.74
CA LEU A 488 4.20 31.56 16.86
C LEU A 488 4.18 32.33 18.19
N THR A 489 3.12 32.17 18.98
CA THR A 489 2.95 32.83 20.28
C THR A 489 2.51 31.82 21.35
N PRO A 490 3.46 31.19 22.08
CA PRO A 490 3.14 30.12 23.02
C PRO A 490 2.52 30.58 24.33
N ASN A 491 2.55 31.89 24.62
CA ASN A 491 2.03 32.46 25.86
C ASN A 491 1.63 33.93 25.65
N LEU A 492 0.94 34.49 26.64
CA LEU A 492 0.38 35.83 26.58
C LEU A 492 1.43 36.94 26.44
N GLN A 493 2.61 36.76 27.05
CA GLN A 493 3.71 37.72 26.92
C GLN A 493 4.27 37.75 25.47
N GLY A 494 4.44 36.58 24.87
CA GLY A 494 4.83 36.42 23.47
C GLY A 494 3.78 37.02 22.54
N PHE A 495 2.50 36.79 22.82
CA PHE A 495 1.37 37.40 22.10
C PHE A 495 1.44 38.93 22.11
N HIS A 496 1.50 39.58 23.28
CA HIS A 496 1.58 41.04 23.35
C HIS A 496 2.82 41.59 22.61
N SER A 497 3.95 40.88 22.70
CA SER A 497 5.17 41.24 21.98
C SER A 497 5.01 41.12 20.46
N ALA A 498 4.29 40.10 19.98
CA ALA A 498 3.98 39.90 18.57
C ALA A 498 3.11 41.04 18.02
N ILE A 499 2.07 41.43 18.76
CA ILE A 499 1.18 42.51 18.34
C ILE A 499 1.90 43.85 18.32
N ALA A 500 2.73 44.12 19.34
CA ALA A 500 3.59 45.31 19.37
C ALA A 500 4.66 45.34 18.26
N ALA A 501 4.91 44.19 17.60
CA ALA A 501 5.79 44.09 16.44
C ALA A 501 5.02 44.12 15.09
N GLY A 502 3.69 44.24 15.13
CA GLY A 502 2.84 44.34 13.93
C GLY A 502 2.30 43.01 13.41
N ALA A 503 2.27 41.95 14.23
CA ALA A 503 1.63 40.70 13.84
C ALA A 503 0.12 40.84 13.67
N THR A 504 -0.39 40.31 12.56
CA THR A 504 -1.83 40.31 12.20
C THR A 504 -2.44 38.91 12.19
N GLU A 505 -1.62 37.87 12.38
CA GLU A 505 -2.03 36.48 12.53
C GLU A 505 -1.03 35.79 13.46
N ILE A 506 -1.52 34.89 14.31
CA ILE A 506 -0.67 34.15 15.26
C ILE A 506 -0.92 32.64 15.18
N SER A 507 0.02 31.86 15.70
CA SER A 507 -0.12 30.42 15.88
C SER A 507 0.13 29.98 17.33
N VAL A 508 -0.58 28.93 17.75
CA VAL A 508 -0.37 28.20 19.02
C VAL A 508 -0.08 26.73 18.71
N PHE A 509 0.61 26.01 19.59
CA PHE A 509 0.99 24.63 19.35
C PHE A 509 0.64 23.72 20.53
N GLY A 510 -0.21 22.73 20.30
CA GLY A 510 -0.45 21.61 21.20
C GLY A 510 0.25 20.34 20.73
N ALA A 511 0.10 19.25 21.49
CA ALA A 511 0.60 17.93 21.14
C ALA A 511 -0.45 16.86 21.44
N ALA A 512 -0.44 15.78 20.68
CA ALA A 512 -1.27 14.60 20.92
C ALA A 512 -0.63 13.59 21.90
N SER A 513 0.57 13.89 22.42
CA SER A 513 1.32 13.07 23.38
C SER A 513 1.61 13.83 24.67
N GLU A 514 1.30 13.21 25.81
CA GLU A 514 1.56 13.78 27.13
C GLU A 514 3.06 13.87 27.41
N SER A 515 3.81 12.84 27.04
CA SER A 515 5.26 12.80 27.19
C SER A 515 5.93 13.88 26.35
N PHE A 516 5.46 14.08 25.11
CA PHE A 516 5.98 15.14 24.25
C PHE A 516 5.67 16.54 24.82
N SER A 517 4.46 16.77 25.30
CA SER A 517 4.08 18.04 25.95
C SER A 517 4.96 18.31 27.19
N LYS A 518 5.13 17.33 28.07
CA LYS A 518 5.98 17.47 29.27
C LYS A 518 7.43 17.73 28.91
N MET A 519 7.99 17.05 27.91
CA MET A 519 9.39 17.23 27.53
C MET A 519 9.65 18.58 26.85
N ASN A 520 8.67 19.11 26.10
CA ASN A 520 8.86 20.33 25.31
C ASN A 520 8.43 21.62 26.03
N ILE A 521 7.36 21.57 26.82
CA ILE A 521 6.80 22.75 27.50
C ILE A 521 6.62 22.56 29.02
N ASN A 522 7.08 21.43 29.56
CA ASN A 522 7.05 21.11 31.00
C ASN A 522 5.65 21.22 31.63
N CYS A 523 4.61 20.85 30.87
CA CYS A 523 3.24 20.72 31.36
C CYS A 523 2.47 19.64 30.58
N SER A 524 1.34 19.20 31.12
CA SER A 524 0.39 18.30 30.46
C SER A 524 -0.28 18.96 29.26
N ILE A 525 -0.95 18.15 28.44
CA ILE A 525 -1.76 18.66 27.32
C ILE A 525 -2.86 19.60 27.86
N GLU A 526 -3.53 19.22 28.95
CA GLU A 526 -4.60 20.03 29.54
C GLU A 526 -4.12 21.42 29.95
N GLU A 527 -3.04 21.48 30.73
CA GLU A 527 -2.44 22.74 31.18
C GLU A 527 -1.93 23.59 30.01
N SER A 528 -1.49 22.96 28.91
CA SER A 528 -1.09 23.68 27.71
C SER A 528 -2.28 24.35 27.02
N ILE A 529 -3.41 23.64 26.93
CA ILE A 529 -4.64 24.12 26.31
C ILE A 529 -5.22 25.28 27.13
N GLU A 530 -5.20 25.21 28.47
CA GLU A 530 -5.60 26.32 29.34
C GLU A 530 -4.77 27.59 29.08
N LYS A 531 -3.45 27.47 28.94
CA LYS A 531 -2.57 28.61 28.60
C LYS A 531 -2.87 29.18 27.21
N PHE A 532 -3.17 28.33 26.24
CA PHE A 532 -3.55 28.79 24.90
C PHE A 532 -4.91 29.47 24.90
N GLU A 533 -5.82 29.08 25.78
CA GLU A 533 -7.14 29.71 25.88
C GLU A 533 -7.05 31.20 26.22
N GLU A 534 -6.13 31.60 27.10
CA GLU A 534 -5.88 33.01 27.39
C GLU A 534 -5.36 33.78 26.16
N VAL A 535 -4.45 33.17 25.40
CA VAL A 535 -3.90 33.75 24.16
C VAL A 535 -4.99 33.88 23.10
N VAL A 536 -5.77 32.84 22.87
CA VAL A 536 -6.84 32.81 21.86
C VAL A 536 -7.96 33.78 22.22
N LYS A 537 -8.35 33.86 23.50
CA LYS A 537 -9.31 34.87 23.99
C LYS A 537 -8.79 36.29 23.72
N SER A 538 -7.52 36.56 24.01
CA SER A 538 -6.92 37.87 23.79
C SER A 538 -6.82 38.23 22.30
N ALA A 539 -6.45 37.27 21.44
CA ALA A 539 -6.41 37.44 20.00
C ALA A 539 -7.82 37.70 19.42
N ARG A 540 -8.83 36.95 19.88
CA ARG A 540 -10.22 37.12 19.47
C ARG A 540 -10.75 38.52 19.82
N ASN A 541 -10.45 39.03 21.01
CA ASN A 541 -10.85 40.39 21.42
C ASN A 541 -10.25 41.48 20.52
N MET A 542 -9.17 41.16 19.81
CA MET A 542 -8.48 42.05 18.86
C MET A 542 -8.76 41.69 17.39
N ASN A 543 -9.67 40.74 17.12
CA ASN A 543 -9.95 40.19 15.78
C ASN A 543 -8.71 39.64 15.06
N ILE A 544 -7.77 39.07 15.80
CA ILE A 544 -6.57 38.45 15.26
C ILE A 544 -6.82 36.95 15.06
N PRO A 545 -6.73 36.41 13.84
CA PRO A 545 -6.88 34.98 13.58
C PRO A 545 -5.77 34.17 14.25
N VAL A 546 -6.16 33.01 14.78
CA VAL A 546 -5.24 32.07 15.42
C VAL A 546 -5.24 30.73 14.67
N ARG A 547 -4.05 30.27 14.30
CA ARG A 547 -3.82 28.92 13.76
C ARG A 547 -3.38 27.97 14.87
N GLY A 548 -3.91 26.76 14.91
CA GLY A 548 -3.50 25.72 15.86
C GLY A 548 -2.59 24.69 15.22
N TYR A 549 -1.57 24.25 15.92
CA TYR A 549 -0.75 23.09 15.54
C TYR A 549 -0.96 21.94 16.51
N VAL A 550 -1.00 20.71 16.00
CA VAL A 550 -1.02 19.48 16.83
C VAL A 550 0.19 18.62 16.46
N SER A 551 1.21 18.63 17.32
CA SER A 551 2.39 17.78 17.16
C SER A 551 2.09 16.31 17.49
N CYS A 552 2.95 15.41 16.98
CA CYS A 552 2.86 13.96 17.18
C CYS A 552 1.55 13.31 16.68
N ALA A 553 0.97 13.84 15.60
CA ALA A 553 -0.29 13.34 15.05
C ALA A 553 -0.19 11.89 14.52
N LEU A 554 0.99 11.50 13.99
CA LEU A 554 1.22 10.17 13.41
C LEU A 554 2.23 9.31 14.18
N GLY A 555 2.70 9.80 15.33
CA GLY A 555 3.67 9.12 16.17
C GLY A 555 4.40 10.07 17.10
N CYS A 556 4.89 9.53 18.21
CA CYS A 556 5.64 10.24 19.24
C CYS A 556 7.01 9.58 19.45
N PRO A 557 8.10 10.36 19.58
CA PRO A 557 9.43 9.81 19.84
C PRO A 557 9.56 9.14 21.23
N TYR A 558 8.59 9.38 22.13
CA TYR A 558 8.59 8.87 23.50
C TYR A 558 7.55 7.77 23.74
N GLU A 559 6.33 7.97 23.25
CA GLU A 559 5.20 7.04 23.44
C GLU A 559 5.04 6.06 22.28
N GLY A 560 5.73 6.28 21.16
CA GLY A 560 5.58 5.49 19.94
C GLY A 560 4.25 5.81 19.25
N ASN A 561 3.36 4.83 19.19
CA ASN A 561 2.11 4.97 18.46
C ASN A 561 1.13 5.91 19.18
N ILE A 562 0.56 6.86 18.44
CA ILE A 562 -0.48 7.78 18.94
C ILE A 562 -1.82 7.39 18.33
N ILE A 563 -2.83 7.19 19.19
CA ILE A 563 -4.17 6.80 18.76
C ILE A 563 -4.86 7.98 18.04
N PRO A 564 -5.48 7.78 16.85
CA PRO A 564 -6.18 8.82 16.10
C PRO A 564 -7.22 9.61 16.91
N ALA A 565 -7.94 8.94 17.82
CA ALA A 565 -8.93 9.58 18.68
C ALA A 565 -8.33 10.68 19.57
N LYS A 566 -7.09 10.53 20.02
CA LYS A 566 -6.42 11.56 20.84
C LYS A 566 -6.06 12.79 20.02
N VAL A 567 -5.65 12.58 18.76
CA VAL A 567 -5.40 13.68 17.81
C VAL A 567 -6.71 14.44 17.55
N ALA A 568 -7.81 13.73 17.34
CA ALA A 568 -9.14 14.32 17.15
C ALA A 568 -9.59 15.14 18.38
N GLU A 569 -9.40 14.61 19.59
CA GLU A 569 -9.72 15.29 20.85
C GLU A 569 -8.99 16.64 20.99
N VAL A 570 -7.66 16.65 20.79
CA VAL A 570 -6.85 17.87 20.90
C VAL A 570 -7.20 18.86 19.79
N SER A 571 -7.40 18.37 18.56
CA SER A 571 -7.79 19.20 17.41
C SER A 571 -9.14 19.86 17.63
N LYS A 572 -10.13 19.12 18.15
CA LYS A 572 -11.44 19.63 18.52
C LYS A 572 -11.36 20.73 19.57
N ARG A 573 -10.52 20.53 20.60
CA ARG A 573 -10.32 21.53 21.66
C ARG A 573 -9.74 22.84 21.10
N LEU A 574 -8.68 22.76 20.29
CA LEU A 574 -8.07 23.94 19.65
C LEU A 574 -9.07 24.66 18.73
N TYR A 575 -9.83 23.90 17.93
CA TYR A 575 -10.85 24.47 17.04
C TYR A 575 -11.98 25.15 17.82
N SER A 576 -12.54 24.47 18.82
CA SER A 576 -13.62 24.98 19.67
C SER A 576 -13.20 26.23 20.46
N MET A 577 -11.93 26.32 20.82
CA MET A 577 -11.35 27.48 21.49
C MET A 577 -11.29 28.72 20.59
N GLY A 578 -11.27 28.56 19.26
CA GLY A 578 -11.28 29.66 18.30
C GLY A 578 -10.18 29.62 17.25
N CYS A 579 -9.38 28.55 17.16
CA CYS A 579 -8.44 28.41 16.06
C CYS A 579 -9.21 28.19 14.75
N TYR A 580 -8.92 28.99 13.72
CA TYR A 580 -9.65 28.91 12.45
C TYR A 580 -9.20 27.72 11.58
N GLU A 581 -7.97 27.27 11.78
CA GLU A 581 -7.32 26.18 11.05
C GLU A 581 -6.40 25.40 11.99
N ILE A 582 -6.43 24.07 11.88
CA ILE A 582 -5.63 23.13 12.67
C ILE A 582 -4.67 22.38 11.73
N SER A 583 -3.36 22.57 11.95
CA SER A 583 -2.29 21.87 11.24
C SER A 583 -1.87 20.61 11.99
N LEU A 584 -2.09 19.46 11.37
CA LEU A 584 -1.83 18.13 11.91
C LEU A 584 -0.40 17.70 11.58
N GLY A 585 0.46 17.66 12.59
CA GLY A 585 1.90 17.51 12.43
C GLY A 585 2.42 16.09 12.62
N ASP A 586 2.99 15.50 11.58
CA ASP A 586 3.91 14.36 11.67
C ASP A 586 5.33 14.84 11.99
N THR A 587 5.52 15.22 13.26
CA THR A 587 6.72 15.92 13.76
C THR A 587 8.02 15.12 13.61
N ILE A 588 7.94 13.80 13.56
CA ILE A 588 9.10 12.91 13.43
C ILE A 588 9.17 12.20 12.07
N GLY A 589 8.17 12.42 11.20
CA GLY A 589 8.15 11.89 9.83
C GLY A 589 7.97 10.37 9.75
N VAL A 590 7.37 9.75 10.78
CA VAL A 590 7.18 8.28 10.85
C VAL A 590 5.84 7.83 10.29
N GLY A 591 4.96 8.77 9.96
CA GLY A 591 3.66 8.48 9.40
C GLY A 591 3.76 7.80 8.05
N THR A 592 2.78 6.96 7.74
CA THR A 592 2.61 6.32 6.44
C THR A 592 1.22 6.65 5.90
N PRO A 593 0.95 6.46 4.60
CA PRO A 593 -0.36 6.74 4.01
C PRO A 593 -1.53 6.10 4.79
N GLY A 594 -1.35 4.86 5.26
CA GLY A 594 -2.35 4.17 6.06
C GLY A 594 -2.61 4.82 7.42
N SER A 595 -1.57 5.30 8.12
CA SER A 595 -1.75 6.00 9.40
C SER A 595 -2.30 7.42 9.21
N MET A 596 -1.86 8.13 8.17
CA MET A 596 -2.39 9.44 7.78
C MET A 596 -3.89 9.36 7.53
N LYS A 597 -4.34 8.39 6.73
CA LYS A 597 -5.76 8.20 6.42
C LYS A 597 -6.60 7.97 7.68
N ARG A 598 -6.20 7.02 8.55
CA ARG A 598 -6.93 6.73 9.79
C ARG A 598 -6.96 7.92 10.75
N MET A 599 -5.87 8.68 10.80
CA MET A 599 -5.80 9.91 11.61
C MET A 599 -6.78 10.96 11.10
N LEU A 600 -6.77 11.25 9.80
CA LEU A 600 -7.70 12.21 9.17
C LEU A 600 -9.15 11.76 9.31
N GLU A 601 -9.47 10.48 9.10
CA GLU A 601 -10.82 9.93 9.30
C GLU A 601 -11.35 10.15 10.72
N ALA A 602 -10.48 10.08 11.73
CA ALA A 602 -10.87 10.36 13.11
C ALA A 602 -11.09 11.86 13.34
N VAL A 603 -10.19 12.71 12.84
CA VAL A 603 -10.26 14.17 13.05
C VAL A 603 -11.43 14.80 12.28
N MET A 604 -11.71 14.34 11.05
CA MET A 604 -12.81 14.83 10.21
C MET A 604 -14.20 14.57 10.78
N LYS A 605 -14.33 13.68 11.78
CA LYS A 605 -15.58 13.49 12.53
C LYS A 605 -15.86 14.63 13.51
N GLU A 606 -14.82 15.34 13.95
CA GLU A 606 -14.91 16.32 15.03
C GLU A 606 -14.77 17.76 14.55
N ILE A 607 -14.01 18.01 13.46
CA ILE A 607 -13.78 19.34 12.90
C ILE A 607 -13.93 19.34 11.37
N PRO A 608 -14.41 20.44 10.77
CA PRO A 608 -14.68 20.49 9.34
C PRO A 608 -13.38 20.42 8.52
N LEU A 609 -13.44 19.72 7.39
CA LEU A 609 -12.31 19.54 6.48
C LEU A 609 -11.67 20.87 6.03
N SER A 610 -12.47 21.91 5.83
CA SER A 610 -12.00 23.25 5.43
C SER A 610 -11.11 23.93 6.48
N ALA A 611 -11.11 23.44 7.72
CA ALA A 611 -10.27 23.93 8.81
C ALA A 611 -9.04 23.03 9.06
N LEU A 612 -8.78 22.06 8.19
CA LEU A 612 -7.66 21.13 8.34
C LEU A 612 -6.49 21.51 7.43
N ALA A 613 -5.29 21.38 8.01
CA ALA A 613 -4.03 21.41 7.30
C ALA A 613 -3.17 20.21 7.72
N VAL A 614 -2.21 19.83 6.89
CA VAL A 614 -1.22 18.80 7.22
C VAL A 614 0.20 19.38 7.20
N HIS A 615 1.02 18.92 8.14
CA HIS A 615 2.42 19.29 8.26
C HIS A 615 3.25 18.01 8.38
N CYS A 616 3.95 17.65 7.31
CA CYS A 616 4.68 16.39 7.24
C CYS A 616 6.18 16.63 7.19
N HIS A 617 6.91 15.99 8.11
CA HIS A 617 8.36 15.88 8.01
C HIS A 617 8.76 14.73 7.08
N ASP A 618 9.83 14.92 6.32
CA ASP A 618 10.32 13.95 5.34
C ASP A 618 11.47 13.08 5.87
N THR A 619 11.51 12.88 7.18
CA THR A 619 12.61 12.18 7.87
C THR A 619 12.82 10.75 7.36
N TYR A 620 11.71 10.07 7.01
CA TYR A 620 11.72 8.70 6.47
C TYR A 620 11.24 8.63 5.00
N GLY A 621 11.27 9.76 4.27
CA GLY A 621 10.86 9.82 2.86
C GLY A 621 9.36 9.63 2.63
N GLN A 622 8.53 9.88 3.66
CA GLN A 622 7.09 9.63 3.62
C GLN A 622 6.26 10.89 3.37
N ALA A 623 6.85 12.09 3.38
CA ALA A 623 6.08 13.32 3.48
C ALA A 623 5.18 13.55 2.27
N LEU A 624 5.70 13.41 1.04
CA LEU A 624 4.89 13.59 -0.17
C LEU A 624 3.78 12.54 -0.30
N ALA A 625 4.04 11.29 0.09
CA ALA A 625 3.03 10.23 0.07
C ALA A 625 1.90 10.50 1.08
N ASN A 626 2.25 10.98 2.26
CA ASN A 626 1.30 11.39 3.30
C ASN A 626 0.49 12.62 2.87
N ILE A 627 1.13 13.61 2.25
CA ILE A 627 0.46 14.81 1.71
C ILE A 627 -0.50 14.42 0.59
N LEU A 628 -0.08 13.56 -0.35
CA LEU A 628 -0.96 13.06 -1.42
C LEU A 628 -2.19 12.37 -0.83
N THR A 629 -2.00 11.54 0.20
CA THR A 629 -3.11 10.88 0.91
C THR A 629 -4.06 11.91 1.53
N ALA A 630 -3.53 12.96 2.17
CA ALA A 630 -4.34 14.02 2.74
C ALA A 630 -5.14 14.79 1.68
N ILE A 631 -4.52 15.09 0.53
CA ILE A 631 -5.17 15.75 -0.62
C ILE A 631 -6.27 14.86 -1.21
N GLN A 632 -6.03 13.54 -1.33
CA GLN A 632 -7.04 12.57 -1.76
C GLN A 632 -8.24 12.50 -0.81
N MET A 633 -8.04 12.85 0.47
CA MET A 633 -9.11 13.00 1.46
C MET A 633 -9.73 14.41 1.48
N GLY A 634 -9.31 15.29 0.55
CA GLY A 634 -9.83 16.63 0.35
C GLY A 634 -9.16 17.72 1.21
N VAL A 635 -8.06 17.43 1.92
CA VAL A 635 -7.30 18.46 2.64
C VAL A 635 -6.71 19.44 1.63
N ALA A 636 -7.02 20.73 1.79
CA ALA A 636 -6.64 21.77 0.84
C ALA A 636 -5.50 22.68 1.32
N VAL A 637 -4.86 22.35 2.44
CA VAL A 637 -3.79 23.16 3.06
C VAL A 637 -2.63 22.29 3.48
N VAL A 638 -1.42 22.67 3.05
CA VAL A 638 -0.19 21.90 3.30
C VAL A 638 0.90 22.84 3.81
N ASP A 639 1.56 22.44 4.89
CA ASP A 639 2.74 23.13 5.40
C ASP A 639 3.99 22.52 4.78
N SER A 640 4.91 23.39 4.35
CA SER A 640 6.20 22.98 3.78
C SER A 640 7.29 24.02 4.05
N SER A 641 8.53 23.62 3.89
CA SER A 641 9.70 24.46 4.18
C SER A 641 10.58 24.62 2.95
N VAL A 642 10.90 25.85 2.57
CA VAL A 642 11.78 26.17 1.44
C VAL A 642 13.09 25.39 1.55
N ALA A 643 13.57 24.83 0.44
CA ALA A 643 14.77 24.00 0.35
C ALA A 643 14.82 22.79 1.32
N GLY A 644 13.67 22.41 1.90
CA GLY A 644 13.58 21.41 2.97
C GLY A 644 14.38 21.83 4.21
N LEU A 645 14.34 23.12 4.57
CA LEU A 645 14.99 23.62 5.78
C LEU A 645 14.36 23.01 7.03
N GLY A 646 15.21 22.79 8.03
CA GLY A 646 14.85 22.20 9.29
C GLY A 646 15.69 20.97 9.63
N GLY A 647 15.20 20.26 10.63
CA GLY A 647 15.78 19.03 11.13
C GLY A 647 14.96 18.53 12.30
N CYS A 648 14.98 17.23 12.53
CA CYS A 648 14.34 16.65 13.70
C CYS A 648 15.36 16.59 14.85
N PRO A 649 15.17 17.30 15.98
CA PRO A 649 16.10 17.22 17.12
C PRO A 649 16.18 15.81 17.71
N TYR A 650 15.14 14.98 17.47
CA TYR A 650 15.03 13.63 17.98
C TYR A 650 15.68 12.56 17.07
N ALA A 651 16.01 12.90 15.82
CA ALA A 651 16.60 11.97 14.86
C ALA A 651 17.88 12.58 14.25
N LYS A 652 19.03 12.04 14.66
CA LYS A 652 20.35 12.48 14.16
C LYS A 652 20.44 12.25 12.65
N GLY A 653 20.49 13.34 11.88
CA GLY A 653 20.61 13.29 10.42
C GLY A 653 19.27 13.36 9.66
N ALA A 654 18.16 13.55 10.36
CA ALA A 654 16.85 13.74 9.75
C ALA A 654 16.78 15.01 8.89
N THR A 655 16.13 14.90 7.74
CA THR A 655 15.88 15.98 6.76
C THR A 655 14.95 17.06 7.30
N GLY A 656 14.08 16.76 8.28
CA GLY A 656 13.15 17.72 8.87
C GLY A 656 11.88 17.87 8.03
N ASN A 657 11.47 19.11 7.75
CA ASN A 657 10.29 19.43 6.95
C ASN A 657 10.38 18.93 5.50
N VAL A 658 9.22 18.67 4.88
CA VAL A 658 9.14 18.49 3.42
C VAL A 658 9.56 19.77 2.69
N ALA A 659 10.27 19.62 1.58
CA ALA A 659 10.68 20.75 0.75
C ALA A 659 9.50 21.36 -0.02
N THR A 660 9.32 22.68 0.08
CA THR A 660 8.25 23.41 -0.63
C THR A 660 8.31 23.20 -2.14
N GLU A 661 9.50 23.17 -2.72
CA GLU A 661 9.72 22.93 -4.14
C GLU A 661 9.22 21.56 -4.59
N ASP A 662 9.43 20.53 -3.76
CA ASP A 662 9.05 19.16 -4.06
C ASP A 662 7.51 18.99 -3.97
N VAL A 663 6.87 19.70 -3.03
CA VAL A 663 5.40 19.79 -2.94
C VAL A 663 4.82 20.50 -4.16
N ILE A 664 5.35 21.67 -4.53
CA ILE A 664 4.89 22.41 -5.73
C ILE A 664 5.05 21.57 -6.99
N TYR A 665 6.16 20.85 -7.13
CA TYR A 665 6.41 19.98 -8.28
C TYR A 665 5.35 18.88 -8.40
N MET A 666 5.03 18.21 -7.28
CA MET A 666 3.97 17.21 -7.24
C MET A 666 2.61 17.82 -7.61
N LEU A 667 2.24 18.96 -7.00
CA LEU A 667 0.95 19.62 -7.24
C LEU A 667 0.79 20.10 -8.69
N ASN A 668 1.85 20.68 -9.27
CA ASN A 668 1.87 21.05 -10.69
C ASN A 668 1.70 19.83 -11.60
N GLY A 669 2.37 18.72 -11.28
CA GLY A 669 2.24 17.45 -12.03
C GLY A 669 0.83 16.85 -11.95
N LEU A 670 0.13 17.06 -10.83
CA LEU A 670 -1.27 16.68 -10.63
C LEU A 670 -2.27 17.66 -11.27
N GLY A 671 -1.80 18.79 -11.81
CA GLY A 671 -2.66 19.83 -12.38
C GLY A 671 -3.40 20.66 -11.32
N ILE A 672 -2.97 20.64 -10.06
CA ILE A 672 -3.60 21.37 -8.95
C ILE A 672 -2.97 22.76 -8.82
N ASN A 673 -3.80 23.80 -8.75
CA ASN A 673 -3.31 25.16 -8.68
C ASN A 673 -2.81 25.51 -7.26
N THR A 674 -1.70 26.24 -7.19
CA THR A 674 -1.17 26.81 -5.93
C THR A 674 -0.97 28.32 -6.01
N GLY A 675 -0.92 28.89 -7.22
CA GLY A 675 -0.51 30.28 -7.45
C GLY A 675 0.98 30.56 -7.19
N VAL A 676 1.79 29.55 -6.84
CA VAL A 676 3.20 29.73 -6.46
C VAL A 676 4.15 29.47 -7.63
N ASN A 677 5.09 30.39 -7.84
CA ASN A 677 6.15 30.26 -8.84
C ASN A 677 7.32 29.40 -8.29
N LEU A 678 7.42 28.17 -8.78
CA LEU A 678 8.46 27.20 -8.38
C LEU A 678 9.88 27.76 -8.51
N TYR A 679 10.21 28.41 -9.62
CA TYR A 679 11.57 28.94 -9.86
C TYR A 679 11.96 30.02 -8.85
N ARG A 680 11.05 30.92 -8.49
CA ARG A 680 11.31 31.94 -7.47
C ARG A 680 11.47 31.35 -6.08
N VAL A 681 10.73 30.28 -5.76
CA VAL A 681 10.94 29.53 -4.51
C VAL A 681 12.33 28.89 -4.49
N MET A 682 12.75 28.27 -5.61
CA MET A 682 14.10 27.70 -5.73
C MET A 682 15.21 28.75 -5.59
N GLU A 683 15.02 29.95 -6.14
CA GLU A 683 15.95 31.08 -5.95
C GLU A 683 16.05 31.51 -4.47
N ALA A 684 14.91 31.59 -3.78
CA ALA A 684 14.87 31.90 -2.35
C ALA A 684 15.54 30.77 -1.52
N GLY A 685 15.29 29.51 -1.87
CA GLY A 685 15.92 28.34 -1.28
C GLY A 685 17.44 28.33 -1.48
N ASN A 686 17.91 28.60 -2.69
CA ASN A 686 19.35 28.69 -2.97
C ASN A 686 20.02 29.83 -2.18
N PHE A 687 19.35 30.98 -2.06
CA PHE A 687 19.84 32.11 -1.26
C PHE A 687 20.08 31.70 0.21
N ILE A 688 19.09 31.10 0.86
CA ILE A 688 19.22 30.72 2.27
C ILE A 688 20.18 29.54 2.47
N CYS A 689 20.19 28.57 1.57
CA CYS A 689 21.17 27.47 1.59
C CYS A 689 22.62 28.00 1.47
N THR A 690 22.85 29.00 0.61
CA THR A 690 24.15 29.66 0.47
C THR A 690 24.55 30.36 1.77
N ALA A 691 23.64 31.11 2.39
CA ALA A 691 23.89 31.79 3.66
C ALA A 691 24.17 30.81 4.82
N LEU A 692 23.50 29.65 4.82
CA LEU A 692 23.73 28.57 5.79
C LEU A 692 24.95 27.71 5.48
N ASN A 693 25.58 27.89 4.31
CA ASN A 693 26.62 27.00 3.77
C ASN A 693 26.19 25.52 3.77
N LYS A 694 24.96 25.25 3.32
CA LYS A 694 24.35 23.91 3.23
C LYS A 694 23.87 23.64 1.81
N LYS A 695 23.76 22.36 1.46
CA LYS A 695 23.05 21.94 0.25
C LYS A 695 21.55 21.93 0.53
N THR A 696 20.76 22.26 -0.48
CA THR A 696 19.30 22.11 -0.44
C THR A 696 18.91 20.65 -0.25
N ASN A 697 17.87 20.39 0.53
CA ASN A 697 17.24 19.08 0.66
C ASN A 697 16.18 18.83 -0.42
N SER A 698 15.73 19.87 -1.13
CA SER A 698 14.80 19.71 -2.26
C SER A 698 15.43 18.87 -3.37
N LYS A 699 14.73 17.80 -3.74
CA LYS A 699 15.13 16.93 -4.87
C LYS A 699 14.96 17.63 -6.21
N VAL A 700 13.92 18.46 -6.34
CA VAL A 700 13.67 19.27 -7.54
C VAL A 700 14.80 20.26 -7.78
N ALA A 701 15.23 20.97 -6.72
CA ALA A 701 16.35 21.90 -6.83
C ALA A 701 17.65 21.17 -7.19
N GLN A 702 17.95 20.04 -6.55
CA GLN A 702 19.14 19.23 -6.86
C GLN A 702 19.19 18.76 -8.32
N ALA A 703 18.05 18.33 -8.88
CA ALA A 703 17.96 17.89 -10.26
C ALA A 703 18.13 19.06 -11.25
N SER A 704 17.61 20.23 -10.90
CA SER A 704 17.61 21.41 -11.77
C SER A 704 18.97 22.14 -11.79
N PHE A 705 19.72 22.14 -10.69
CA PHE A 705 21.03 22.82 -10.63
C PHE A 705 22.15 22.11 -11.42
N ASN A 706 21.92 20.90 -11.94
CA ASN A 706 22.86 20.20 -12.83
C ASN A 706 22.55 20.39 -14.33
N SER A 707 21.45 21.06 -14.68
CA SER A 707 21.18 21.47 -16.05
C SER A 707 21.61 22.93 -16.21
N GLY A 708 22.89 23.13 -16.52
CA GLY A 708 23.24 24.28 -17.35
C GLY A 708 22.32 24.22 -18.59
N THR A 709 21.69 25.34 -18.94
CA THR A 709 20.60 25.49 -19.92
C THR A 709 19.25 24.88 -19.51
N ILE A 710 18.29 25.74 -19.21
CA ILE A 710 17.11 26.01 -20.05
C ILE A 710 16.74 27.49 -19.83
N ASN A 711 16.95 28.30 -20.86
CA ASN A 711 16.35 29.63 -21.04
C ASN A 711 14.94 29.47 -21.62
#